data_AF-A0A3E2GSB1-F1
#
_entry.id   AF-A0A3E2GSB1-F1
#
_cell.length_a   1.000
_cell.length_b   1.000
_cell.length_c   1.000
_cell.angle_alpha   90.00
_cell.angle_beta   90.00
_cell.angle_gamma   90.00
#
_symmetry.space_group_name_H-M   'P 1'
#
loop_
_entity.id
_entity.type
_entity.pdbx_description
1 polymer ?
#
loop_
_entity_poly.entity_id
_entity_poly.type
_entity_poly.pdbx_seq_one_letter_code
_entity_poly.pdbx_strand_id
1 'polypeptide(L)'
;MADRNDPPSPTISLQILHGPEDLQSEGSSLSRDQQEYSQSHRVSALTAEPVMQNDPSRDNLLDAADYRHGDSSDRLGSEAEAKPKPNNRFGVYLILILAISAVVLVAGLSFLLFLWLAPTTNQQWRSIILAGWATRSVTLTTLAIRWAAATQATAAISMLAAIQLEKGGTAFYNAAALSIARYKNSGPAMSLPVFIDRHVLRHQFLLPALALLLACTTLVLQFTSTILLGDMQLGPVLGTSKTGLAMMAAQNRQLGSGFFSSNYWSTTPTAFQTFAEYSEPPFNGSDISDTGVAIRAFIPLSTESSRSSLQDYNGVAALFDTRVACFQPQSSNIHVERGDESDVDNGGSLTITGSAVVRNAMPDLINPRSNTTFNCTFPLDVKDPGQPAFLICGVGGPPSGETDGGEIEIDGPVGGLISRLDSSSSGSAMSHGSAYLVVNYTNVLYSMYKVSGNWTLSSSLGRGPWMDLSYTVTTFDTSNTSIVDMAVSMCFDALPYAPVDDYSIPQDYNISASSTVNRTEPALGPVVADGKFSTDQLQNQLGVTIPRNSTISRGIMDLQIEPILNFVDSVRTGQNKTPGNPYVVDAGEGPKDFVSSLVWNPFLSFQDNAGRQLLAVACTNCTRNVEGPVSFSTGNRILDMNIVQATLFENILTDTGDPSLALQAHLTSLLRMAYYDWVPLFDWNSTQTTTSFVDRQLPASQTGLWIIVGFMTAHSILVTSVLVWFCWSTKFTLLDNAWQVVAQIHSSETEQLLTHPSASIATDAQIQEKIQQAGQSHLRLRLRKVDDFGRVELGP
;
A
#
# COMPACT_ATOMS: atom_id res chain seq x y z
N MET A 1 11.62 44.86 37.69
CA MET A 1 10.98 44.84 39.02
C MET A 1 10.48 43.42 39.27
N ALA A 2 10.72 42.92 40.48
CA ALA A 2 10.54 41.55 41.00
C ALA A 2 9.11 40.97 40.78
N ASP A 3 8.77 39.68 40.91
CA ASP A 3 9.22 38.53 41.72
C ASP A 3 8.55 37.26 41.10
N ARG A 4 9.22 36.11 40.90
CA ARG A 4 9.41 34.93 41.78
C ARG A 4 8.24 33.90 41.93
N ASN A 5 8.64 32.63 41.76
CA ASN A 5 8.22 31.38 42.43
C ASN A 5 7.16 30.45 41.76
N ASP A 6 7.66 29.49 40.97
CA ASP A 6 7.76 28.01 41.22
C ASP A 6 6.68 27.20 42.01
N PRO A 7 6.61 25.86 41.76
CA PRO A 7 5.39 25.05 41.60
C PRO A 7 5.06 24.13 42.81
N PRO A 8 4.08 23.18 42.69
CA PRO A 8 4.49 21.77 42.54
C PRO A 8 3.52 20.82 41.78
N SER A 9 4.08 19.68 41.36
CA SER A 9 3.46 18.41 40.89
C SER A 9 2.90 17.52 42.04
N PRO A 10 2.52 16.24 41.84
CA PRO A 10 1.43 15.64 41.03
C PRO A 10 0.54 14.68 41.88
N THR A 11 -0.67 14.27 41.46
CA THR A 11 -1.29 12.99 41.92
C THR A 11 -2.40 12.47 41.00
N ILE A 12 -2.38 11.15 40.78
CA ILE A 12 -3.34 10.30 40.04
C ILE A 12 -4.57 10.01 40.91
N SER A 13 -5.77 9.92 40.32
CA SER A 13 -6.87 9.05 40.80
C SER A 13 -7.92 8.76 39.71
N LEU A 14 -8.21 7.48 39.53
CA LEU A 14 -9.30 6.90 38.74
C LEU A 14 -10.67 7.17 39.40
N GLN A 15 -11.71 7.42 38.61
CA GLN A 15 -13.06 6.95 38.95
C GLN A 15 -13.99 6.86 37.74
N ILE A 16 -14.60 5.69 37.59
CA ILE A 16 -15.71 5.33 36.69
C ILE A 16 -17.02 5.79 37.34
N LEU A 17 -17.96 6.33 36.56
CA LEU A 17 -19.39 6.38 36.90
C LEU A 17 -20.28 6.25 35.65
N HIS A 18 -21.36 5.50 35.85
CA HIS A 18 -22.39 5.02 34.94
C HIS A 18 -23.32 6.10 34.32
N GLY A 19 -23.88 5.76 33.15
CA GLY A 19 -25.21 5.98 32.52
C GLY A 19 -26.19 7.09 32.97
N PRO A 20 -27.20 7.44 32.14
CA PRO A 20 -28.33 6.53 31.82
C PRO A 20 -28.88 6.63 30.37
N GLU A 21 -29.38 5.51 29.82
CA GLU A 21 -30.79 5.19 29.46
C GLU A 21 -31.48 6.08 28.41
N ASP A 22 -31.92 5.45 27.32
CA ASP A 22 -33.24 5.71 26.74
C ASP A 22 -33.81 4.44 26.08
N LEU A 23 -35.10 4.21 26.38
CA LEU A 23 -35.98 3.13 25.97
C LEU A 23 -36.65 3.44 24.63
N GLN A 24 -36.96 2.41 23.84
CA GLN A 24 -38.33 2.20 23.33
C GLN A 24 -38.55 0.82 22.71
N SER A 25 -39.75 0.30 22.99
CA SER A 25 -40.30 -1.02 22.70
C SER A 25 -41.35 -0.96 21.59
N GLU A 26 -41.51 -2.05 20.84
CA GLU A 26 -42.75 -2.59 20.23
C GLU A 26 -42.40 -3.99 19.69
N GLY A 27 -43.15 -5.09 19.75
CA GLY A 27 -44.50 -5.38 20.23
C GLY A 27 -45.21 -6.38 19.31
N SER A 28 -45.45 -7.62 19.77
CA SER A 28 -46.46 -8.63 19.31
C SER A 28 -46.20 -9.39 17.99
N SER A 29 -46.67 -10.62 17.70
CA SER A 29 -47.38 -11.72 18.40
C SER A 29 -47.50 -12.92 17.43
N LEU A 30 -47.51 -14.17 17.91
CA LEU A 30 -48.44 -15.27 17.50
C LEU A 30 -48.02 -16.65 18.08
N SER A 31 -49.04 -17.47 18.32
CA SER A 31 -49.12 -18.52 19.34
C SER A 31 -49.48 -19.90 18.76
N ARG A 32 -49.23 -20.96 19.56
CA ARG A 32 -49.69 -22.38 19.50
C ARG A 32 -49.00 -23.28 18.43
N ASP A 33 -48.46 -24.46 18.77
CA ASP A 33 -49.07 -25.58 19.50
C ASP A 33 -48.19 -26.30 20.56
N GLN A 34 -48.89 -27.15 21.33
CA GLN A 34 -48.63 -27.79 22.62
C GLN A 34 -47.74 -29.06 22.66
N GLN A 35 -47.24 -29.32 23.89
CA GLN A 35 -46.94 -30.62 24.56
C GLN A 35 -45.65 -31.36 24.13
N GLU A 36 -44.76 -31.87 25.01
CA GLU A 36 -44.92 -32.27 26.43
C GLU A 36 -43.55 -32.37 27.17
N TYR A 37 -43.49 -31.77 28.38
CA TYR A 37 -42.75 -32.10 29.63
C TYR A 37 -41.33 -32.72 29.61
N SER A 38 -40.25 -32.11 30.13
CA SER A 38 -39.88 -31.80 31.55
C SER A 38 -39.90 -33.05 32.46
N GLN A 39 -38.95 -33.41 33.33
CA GLN A 39 -37.81 -32.73 33.96
C GLN A 39 -36.94 -33.80 34.67
N SER A 40 -35.66 -33.47 34.90
CA SER A 40 -34.85 -33.68 36.12
C SER A 40 -35.29 -34.74 37.17
N HIS A 41 -34.36 -35.59 37.62
CA HIS A 41 -33.80 -35.50 38.99
C HIS A 41 -32.78 -36.63 39.31
N ARG A 42 -31.70 -36.25 40.00
CA ARG A 42 -30.87 -37.12 40.86
C ARG A 42 -31.61 -37.39 42.18
N VAL A 43 -31.45 -38.60 42.75
CA VAL A 43 -30.80 -38.91 44.06
C VAL A 43 -31.19 -40.33 44.54
N SER A 44 -30.15 -41.13 44.80
CA SER A 44 -29.91 -42.22 45.77
C SER A 44 -31.02 -43.11 46.40
N ALA A 45 -30.71 -44.43 46.34
CA ALA A 45 -30.62 -45.41 47.45
C ALA A 45 -31.79 -46.39 47.77
N LEU A 46 -31.40 -47.68 47.67
CA LEU A 46 -31.56 -48.81 48.62
C LEU A 46 -32.78 -49.75 48.59
N THR A 47 -32.41 -51.05 48.63
CA THR A 47 -33.08 -52.26 49.18
C THR A 47 -34.20 -52.96 48.39
N ALA A 48 -34.01 -54.27 48.15
CA ALA A 48 -34.97 -55.32 48.52
C ALA A 48 -34.32 -56.73 48.48
N GLU A 49 -34.19 -57.35 49.66
CA GLU A 49 -34.27 -58.81 49.84
C GLU A 49 -35.76 -59.23 49.93
N PRO A 50 -36.11 -60.52 49.75
CA PRO A 50 -37.48 -61.01 49.59
C PRO A 50 -38.03 -61.79 50.82
N VAL A 51 -39.36 -61.82 51.00
CA VAL A 51 -40.08 -62.71 51.93
C VAL A 51 -41.48 -63.00 51.32
N MET A 52 -41.78 -64.21 50.83
CA MET A 52 -42.25 -65.45 51.50
C MET A 52 -43.80 -65.59 51.42
N GLN A 53 -44.33 -66.62 50.74
CA GLN A 53 -44.94 -67.81 51.37
C GLN A 53 -45.81 -68.68 50.44
N ASN A 54 -45.59 -69.99 50.60
CA ASN A 54 -46.56 -71.09 50.68
C ASN A 54 -46.99 -71.92 49.45
N ASP A 55 -46.35 -73.10 49.38
CA ASP A 55 -46.96 -74.44 49.58
C ASP A 55 -47.60 -75.14 48.34
N PRO A 56 -47.86 -76.47 48.39
CA PRO A 56 -46.94 -77.52 47.95
C PRO A 56 -47.60 -78.49 46.93
N SER A 57 -46.86 -79.45 46.36
CA SER A 57 -47.32 -80.84 46.16
C SER A 57 -46.27 -81.73 45.47
N ARG A 58 -46.12 -82.92 46.06
CA ARG A 58 -45.40 -84.10 45.57
C ARG A 58 -46.04 -84.68 44.31
N ASP A 59 -45.24 -85.32 43.47
CA ASP A 59 -45.24 -86.78 43.26
C ASP A 59 -44.49 -87.13 41.97
N ASN A 60 -43.56 -88.11 42.08
CA ASN A 60 -43.42 -89.29 41.21
C ASN A 60 -43.19 -89.08 39.69
N LEU A 61 -42.39 -89.85 38.96
CA LEU A 61 -41.72 -91.13 39.16
C LEU A 61 -41.02 -91.41 37.79
N LEU A 62 -39.96 -92.22 37.82
CA LEU A 62 -39.53 -93.17 36.78
C LEU A 62 -38.63 -92.70 35.62
N ASP A 63 -37.35 -93.01 35.83
CA ASP A 63 -36.62 -94.10 35.16
C ASP A 63 -36.03 -93.97 33.73
N ALA A 64 -34.77 -94.41 33.73
CA ALA A 64 -34.10 -95.32 32.80
C ALA A 64 -33.37 -94.76 31.57
N ALA A 65 -32.03 -94.89 31.63
CA ALA A 65 -31.17 -95.74 30.78
C ALA A 65 -29.84 -95.00 30.51
N ASP A 66 -28.73 -95.33 31.18
CA ASP A 66 -27.83 -96.48 30.98
C ASP A 66 -26.87 -96.35 29.77
N TYR A 67 -25.58 -96.31 30.09
CA TYR A 67 -24.41 -96.90 29.41
C TYR A 67 -24.02 -96.52 27.95
N ARG A 68 -22.82 -95.95 27.77
CA ARG A 68 -21.58 -96.72 27.44
C ARG A 68 -20.35 -95.85 27.14
N HIS A 69 -19.22 -96.29 27.69
CA HIS A 69 -17.88 -96.08 27.15
C HIS A 69 -17.71 -96.80 25.81
N GLY A 70 -17.02 -96.17 24.86
CA GLY A 70 -16.52 -96.77 23.62
C GLY A 70 -15.35 -95.96 23.07
N ASP A 71 -14.17 -96.53 23.21
CA ASP A 71 -12.90 -96.14 22.60
C ASP A 71 -12.97 -96.22 21.06
N SER A 72 -12.29 -95.33 20.35
CA SER A 72 -11.96 -95.44 18.91
C SER A 72 -10.95 -94.35 18.52
N SER A 73 -9.71 -94.76 18.34
CA SER A 73 -8.68 -93.96 17.66
C SER A 73 -9.00 -93.77 16.17
N ASP A 74 -8.24 -92.86 15.57
CA ASP A 74 -8.02 -92.69 14.13
C ASP A 74 -9.18 -92.10 13.31
N ARG A 75 -9.09 -90.79 13.07
CA ARG A 75 -9.04 -90.16 11.72
C ARG A 75 -9.18 -88.64 11.84
N LEU A 76 -8.06 -87.93 11.81
CA LEU A 76 -8.03 -86.57 11.28
C LEU A 76 -6.81 -86.49 10.37
N GLY A 77 -7.12 -86.49 9.08
CA GLY A 77 -6.16 -86.47 7.99
C GLY A 77 -5.30 -85.20 8.05
N SER A 78 -4.04 -85.42 7.70
CA SER A 78 -3.07 -84.42 7.27
C SER A 78 -3.71 -83.37 6.36
N GLU A 79 -3.87 -82.16 6.88
CA GLU A 79 -4.01 -80.96 6.06
C GLU A 79 -2.61 -80.35 5.89
N ALA A 80 -2.13 -80.41 4.65
CA ALA A 80 -0.80 -79.99 4.26
C ALA A 80 -0.57 -78.49 4.53
N GLU A 81 0.56 -78.19 5.15
CA GLU A 81 1.08 -76.84 5.42
C GLU A 81 1.08 -75.95 4.16
N ALA A 82 0.18 -74.98 4.11
CA ALA A 82 0.38 -73.79 3.31
C ALA A 82 1.25 -72.80 4.09
N LYS A 83 2.54 -72.70 3.73
CA LYS A 83 3.43 -71.63 4.23
C LYS A 83 2.75 -70.26 4.04
N PRO A 84 2.61 -69.43 5.09
CA PRO A 84 1.97 -68.14 4.97
C PRO A 84 2.78 -67.24 4.02
N LYS A 85 2.12 -66.74 2.98
CA LYS A 85 2.68 -65.78 2.03
C LYS A 85 3.05 -64.48 2.76
N PRO A 86 4.17 -63.81 2.39
CA PRO A 86 4.66 -62.60 3.06
C PRO A 86 3.73 -61.37 2.93
N ASN A 87 2.66 -61.43 2.12
CA ASN A 87 1.82 -60.28 1.79
C ASN A 87 0.64 -60.02 2.75
N ASN A 88 0.45 -60.84 3.79
CA ASN A 88 -0.69 -60.70 4.72
C ASN A 88 -0.36 -59.94 6.02
N ARG A 89 0.74 -59.18 6.10
CA ARG A 89 1.19 -58.51 7.35
C ARG A 89 0.48 -57.19 7.65
N PHE A 90 -0.12 -56.58 6.64
CA PHE A 90 -0.87 -55.34 6.76
C PHE A 90 -2.34 -55.59 6.46
N GLY A 91 -3.22 -55.01 7.27
CA GLY A 91 -4.62 -54.84 6.88
C GLY A 91 -4.72 -53.94 5.65
N VAL A 92 -5.64 -54.25 4.73
CA VAL A 92 -5.88 -53.46 3.51
C VAL A 92 -6.19 -51.99 3.86
N TYR A 93 -6.91 -51.77 4.95
CA TYR A 93 -7.25 -50.44 5.47
C TYR A 93 -5.99 -49.60 5.81
N LEU A 94 -5.01 -50.21 6.48
CA LEU A 94 -3.77 -49.54 6.85
C LEU A 94 -2.91 -49.17 5.63
N ILE A 95 -2.88 -50.00 4.59
CA ILE A 95 -2.18 -49.68 3.34
C ILE A 95 -2.84 -48.48 2.65
N LEU A 96 -4.18 -48.50 2.54
CA LEU A 96 -4.94 -47.43 1.89
C LEU A 96 -4.75 -46.10 2.62
N ILE A 97 -4.83 -46.07 3.95
CA ILE A 97 -4.69 -44.83 4.71
C ILE A 97 -3.27 -44.25 4.65
N LEU A 98 -2.23 -45.11 4.63
CA LEU A 98 -0.84 -44.68 4.44
C LEU A 98 -0.60 -44.13 3.03
N ALA A 99 -1.18 -44.75 2.01
CA ALA A 99 -1.07 -44.27 0.62
C ALA A 99 -1.78 -42.93 0.44
N ILE A 100 -3.03 -42.80 0.92
CA ILE A 100 -3.81 -41.56 0.82
C ILE A 100 -3.11 -40.42 1.57
N SER A 101 -2.68 -40.66 2.80
CA SER A 101 -1.96 -39.63 3.59
C SER A 101 -0.65 -39.19 2.93
N ALA A 102 0.11 -40.11 2.32
CA ALA A 102 1.32 -39.75 1.58
C ALA A 102 1.01 -38.86 0.37
N VAL A 103 -0.03 -39.17 -0.40
CA VAL A 103 -0.47 -38.35 -1.55
C VAL A 103 -0.90 -36.96 -1.07
N VAL A 104 -1.65 -36.87 0.02
CA VAL A 104 -2.10 -35.59 0.59
C VAL A 104 -0.91 -34.73 1.05
N LEU A 105 0.12 -35.31 1.67
CA LEU A 105 1.31 -34.56 2.07
C LEU A 105 2.06 -33.99 0.86
N VAL A 106 2.26 -34.80 -0.19
CA VAL A 106 2.94 -34.34 -1.41
C VAL A 106 2.13 -33.25 -2.10
N ALA A 107 0.83 -33.44 -2.30
CA ALA A 107 -0.04 -32.46 -2.93
C ALA A 107 -0.09 -31.14 -2.14
N GLY A 108 -0.19 -31.22 -0.82
CA GLY A 108 -0.17 -30.06 0.07
C GLY A 108 1.16 -29.30 -0.01
N LEU A 109 2.29 -30.01 -0.03
CA LEU A 109 3.61 -29.39 -0.19
C LEU A 109 3.74 -28.67 -1.53
N SER A 110 3.33 -29.32 -2.61
CA SER A 110 3.41 -28.77 -3.96
C SER A 110 2.59 -27.48 -4.07
N PHE A 111 1.39 -27.46 -3.48
CA PHE A 111 0.56 -26.25 -3.46
C PHE A 111 1.20 -25.12 -2.64
N LEU A 112 1.80 -25.41 -1.48
CA LEU A 112 2.49 -24.40 -0.67
C LEU A 112 3.73 -23.86 -1.41
N LEU A 113 4.52 -24.71 -2.05
CA LEU A 113 5.66 -24.29 -2.88
C LEU A 113 5.19 -23.40 -4.04
N PHE A 114 4.08 -23.75 -4.70
CA PHE A 114 3.47 -22.90 -5.73
C PHE A 114 3.08 -21.53 -5.17
N LEU A 115 2.43 -21.48 -4.00
CA LEU A 115 1.97 -20.21 -3.44
C LEU A 115 3.12 -19.28 -3.04
N TRP A 116 4.26 -19.81 -2.60
CA TRP A 116 5.44 -19.02 -2.20
C TRP A 116 6.42 -18.71 -3.32
N LEU A 117 6.57 -19.60 -4.32
CA LEU A 117 7.62 -19.49 -5.35
C LEU A 117 7.09 -19.11 -6.74
N ALA A 118 5.78 -19.08 -6.96
CA ALA A 118 5.23 -18.69 -8.26
C ALA A 118 5.54 -17.21 -8.57
N PRO A 119 5.93 -16.88 -9.82
CA PRO A 119 6.06 -15.50 -10.25
C PRO A 119 4.74 -14.75 -10.13
N THR A 120 4.80 -13.45 -9.81
CA THR A 120 3.63 -12.56 -9.74
C THR A 120 2.89 -12.42 -11.08
N THR A 121 3.51 -12.83 -12.20
CA THR A 121 2.90 -12.88 -13.52
C THR A 121 1.97 -14.08 -13.74
N ASN A 122 2.02 -15.10 -12.86
CA ASN A 122 1.20 -16.29 -13.00
C ASN A 122 -0.29 -15.99 -12.72
N GLN A 123 -1.15 -16.24 -13.71
CA GLN A 123 -2.58 -15.90 -13.64
C GLN A 123 -3.33 -16.63 -12.52
N GLN A 124 -3.01 -17.91 -12.27
CA GLN A 124 -3.65 -18.68 -11.20
C GLN A 124 -3.27 -18.15 -9.83
N TRP A 125 -1.98 -17.87 -9.62
CA TRP A 125 -1.49 -17.27 -8.38
C TRP A 125 -2.15 -15.91 -8.12
N ARG A 126 -2.18 -15.03 -9.14
CA ARG A 126 -2.82 -13.72 -9.05
C ARG A 126 -4.29 -13.82 -8.68
N SER A 127 -5.03 -14.78 -9.24
CA SER A 127 -6.45 -14.96 -8.93
C SER A 127 -6.72 -15.28 -7.45
N ILE A 128 -5.87 -16.11 -6.84
CA ILE A 128 -5.98 -16.48 -5.42
C ILE A 128 -5.67 -15.29 -4.51
N ILE A 129 -4.59 -14.56 -4.82
CA ILE A 129 -4.15 -13.41 -4.04
C ILE A 129 -5.14 -12.25 -4.15
N LEU A 130 -5.56 -11.89 -5.37
CA LEU A 130 -6.46 -10.75 -5.60
C LEU A 130 -7.86 -10.99 -5.01
N ALA A 131 -8.33 -12.24 -4.99
CA ALA A 131 -9.56 -12.64 -4.31
C ALA A 131 -9.46 -12.62 -2.78
N GLY A 132 -8.26 -12.44 -2.20
CA GLY A 132 -8.04 -12.47 -0.75
C GLY A 132 -8.10 -13.88 -0.15
N TRP A 133 -7.85 -14.92 -0.95
CA TRP A 133 -7.92 -16.32 -0.53
C TRP A 133 -6.58 -16.89 -0.04
N ALA A 134 -5.50 -16.09 -0.01
CA ALA A 134 -4.17 -16.55 0.38
C ALA A 134 -4.17 -17.24 1.75
N THR A 135 -4.63 -16.56 2.80
CA THR A 135 -4.65 -17.11 4.16
C THR A 135 -5.62 -18.28 4.32
N ARG A 136 -6.79 -18.22 3.68
CA ARG A 136 -7.77 -19.34 3.65
C ARG A 136 -7.21 -20.59 2.98
N SER A 137 -6.45 -20.42 1.90
CA SER A 137 -5.85 -21.55 1.17
C SER A 137 -4.74 -22.20 1.98
N VAL A 138 -3.92 -21.40 2.68
CA VAL A 138 -2.89 -21.91 3.60
C VAL A 138 -3.51 -22.66 4.78
N THR A 139 -4.57 -22.13 5.41
CA THR A 139 -5.21 -22.81 6.54
C THR A 139 -5.85 -24.13 6.13
N LEU A 140 -6.52 -24.19 4.98
CA LEU A 140 -7.09 -25.44 4.45
C LEU A 140 -6.01 -26.47 4.09
N THR A 141 -4.94 -26.04 3.43
CA THR A 141 -3.84 -26.94 3.04
C THR A 141 -3.11 -27.48 4.27
N THR A 142 -2.84 -26.62 5.25
CA THR A 142 -2.18 -27.04 6.51
C THR A 142 -3.07 -27.95 7.35
N LEU A 143 -4.39 -27.77 7.33
CA LEU A 143 -5.33 -28.71 7.95
C LEU A 143 -5.22 -30.12 7.35
N ALA A 144 -5.16 -30.23 6.02
CA ALA A 144 -4.98 -31.51 5.34
C ALA A 144 -3.62 -32.16 5.66
N ILE A 145 -2.54 -31.37 5.68
CA ILE A 145 -1.19 -31.82 6.06
C ILE A 145 -1.16 -32.36 7.50
N ARG A 146 -1.78 -31.64 8.45
CA ARG A 146 -1.84 -32.06 9.87
C ARG A 146 -2.55 -33.39 10.04
N TRP A 147 -3.68 -33.57 9.35
CA TRP A 147 -4.42 -34.84 9.38
C TRP A 147 -3.57 -35.98 8.82
N ALA A 148 -2.96 -35.79 7.64
CA ALA A 148 -2.14 -36.79 7.00
C ALA A 148 -0.93 -37.19 7.88
N ALA A 149 -0.17 -36.21 8.41
CA ALA A 149 0.96 -36.48 9.29
C ALA A 149 0.55 -37.20 10.59
N ALA A 150 -0.60 -36.84 11.18
CA ALA A 150 -1.12 -37.52 12.36
C ALA A 150 -1.46 -38.99 12.06
N THR A 151 -2.15 -39.27 10.94
CA THR A 151 -2.50 -40.65 10.54
C THR A 151 -1.26 -41.51 10.29
N GLN A 152 -0.24 -40.97 9.62
CA GLN A 152 1.03 -41.68 9.38
C GLN A 152 1.79 -41.95 10.68
N ALA A 153 1.79 -40.98 11.61
CA ALA A 153 2.44 -41.15 12.89
C ALA A 153 1.78 -42.23 13.75
N THR A 154 0.44 -42.25 13.80
CA THR A 154 -0.33 -43.29 14.50
C THR A 154 -0.01 -44.68 13.94
N ALA A 155 0.07 -44.81 12.61
CA ALA A 155 0.47 -46.06 11.96
C ALA A 155 1.91 -46.46 12.28
N ALA A 156 2.85 -45.51 12.26
CA ALA A 156 4.25 -45.74 12.61
C ALA A 156 4.43 -46.15 14.08
N ILE A 157 3.62 -45.64 15.00
CA ILE A 157 3.62 -46.10 16.41
C ILE A 157 3.16 -47.54 16.53
N SER A 158 2.12 -47.95 15.79
CA SER A 158 1.69 -49.36 15.77
C SER A 158 2.81 -50.27 15.27
N MET A 159 3.57 -49.83 14.26
CA MET A 159 4.75 -50.54 13.74
C MET A 159 5.89 -50.60 14.78
N LEU A 160 6.20 -49.50 15.46
CA LEU A 160 7.22 -49.46 16.52
C LEU A 160 6.84 -50.37 17.70
N ALA A 161 5.57 -50.38 18.11
CA ALA A 161 5.07 -51.27 19.17
C ALA A 161 5.25 -52.75 18.79
N ALA A 162 5.02 -53.09 17.52
CA ALA A 162 5.25 -54.44 17.00
C ALA A 162 6.73 -54.84 17.01
N ILE A 163 7.62 -53.94 16.59
CA ILE A 163 9.07 -54.18 16.61
C ILE A 163 9.56 -54.38 18.05
N GLN A 164 9.10 -53.55 19.00
CA GLN A 164 9.46 -53.67 20.41
C GLN A 164 9.04 -55.03 20.98
N LEU A 165 7.82 -55.48 20.69
CA LEU A 165 7.30 -56.76 21.20
C LEU A 165 7.98 -57.99 20.58
N GLU A 166 8.35 -57.96 19.30
CA GLU A 166 8.99 -59.12 18.65
C GLU A 166 10.50 -59.21 18.87
N LYS A 167 11.22 -58.08 18.80
CA LYS A 167 12.69 -58.08 18.87
C LYS A 167 13.26 -57.52 20.16
N GLY A 168 12.53 -56.63 20.84
CA GLY A 168 13.04 -55.93 22.02
C GLY A 168 12.70 -56.57 23.35
N GLY A 169 11.53 -57.17 23.42
CA GLY A 169 10.90 -57.47 24.69
C GLY A 169 10.57 -56.20 25.48
N THR A 170 9.69 -56.34 26.46
CA THR A 170 9.25 -55.22 27.30
C THR A 170 9.07 -55.69 28.73
N ALA A 171 9.10 -54.77 29.69
CA ALA A 171 8.75 -55.13 31.06
C ALA A 171 7.32 -55.66 31.12
N PHE A 172 7.10 -56.63 32.01
CA PHE A 172 5.80 -57.30 32.14
C PHE A 172 4.61 -56.31 32.26
N TYR A 173 4.77 -55.24 33.03
CA TYR A 173 3.71 -54.23 33.23
C TYR A 173 3.37 -53.42 31.96
N ASN A 174 4.29 -53.27 30.99
CA ASN A 174 4.06 -52.54 29.74
C ASN A 174 3.61 -53.47 28.59
N ALA A 175 3.63 -54.79 28.78
CA ALA A 175 3.35 -55.76 27.72
C ALA A 175 1.93 -55.65 27.15
N ALA A 176 0.93 -55.48 28.02
CA ALA A 176 -0.46 -55.30 27.61
C ALA A 176 -0.66 -54.00 26.81
N ALA A 177 -0.12 -52.89 27.31
CA ALA A 177 -0.20 -51.59 26.64
C ALA A 177 0.47 -51.61 25.26
N LEU A 178 1.67 -52.19 25.14
CA LEU A 178 2.35 -52.38 23.85
C LEU A 178 1.57 -53.28 22.90
N SER A 179 0.96 -54.34 23.42
CA SER A 179 0.21 -55.27 22.57
C SER A 179 -1.04 -54.59 22.01
N ILE A 180 -1.76 -53.81 22.82
CA ILE A 180 -2.91 -53.00 22.40
C ILE A 180 -2.48 -51.90 21.41
N ALA A 181 -1.34 -51.25 21.64
CA ALA A 181 -0.82 -50.17 20.78
C ALA A 181 -0.59 -50.60 19.32
N ARG A 182 -0.41 -51.90 19.05
CA ARG A 182 -0.32 -52.46 17.69
C ARG A 182 -1.62 -52.40 16.91
N TYR A 183 -2.76 -52.42 17.60
CA TYR A 183 -4.10 -52.30 17.00
C TYR A 183 -4.62 -50.87 17.10
N LYS A 184 -4.54 -50.24 18.28
CA LYS A 184 -5.06 -48.89 18.51
C LYS A 184 -4.14 -48.11 19.45
N ASN A 185 -3.77 -46.90 19.08
CA ASN A 185 -2.96 -46.00 19.89
C ASN A 185 -3.46 -44.54 19.78
N SER A 186 -3.04 -43.70 20.72
CA SER A 186 -3.41 -42.28 20.81
C SER A 186 -2.42 -41.35 20.10
N GLY A 187 -1.60 -41.88 19.18
CA GLY A 187 -0.55 -41.14 18.50
C GLY A 187 0.77 -41.06 19.28
N PRO A 188 1.82 -40.47 18.68
CA PRO A 188 3.20 -40.61 19.12
C PRO A 188 3.51 -39.96 20.47
N ALA A 189 2.94 -38.79 20.77
CA ALA A 189 3.22 -38.07 22.01
C ALA A 189 2.68 -38.82 23.24
N MET A 190 1.45 -39.34 23.17
CA MET A 190 0.81 -40.03 24.29
C MET A 190 1.31 -41.47 24.45
N SER A 191 1.74 -42.12 23.37
CA SER A 191 2.32 -43.48 23.43
C SER A 191 3.78 -43.50 23.87
N LEU A 192 4.48 -42.35 23.90
CA LEU A 192 5.91 -42.28 24.18
C LEU A 192 6.35 -42.95 25.50
N PRO A 193 5.64 -42.79 26.64
CA PRO A 193 6.06 -43.39 27.91
C PRO A 193 6.19 -44.91 27.85
N VAL A 194 5.38 -45.56 27.02
CA VAL A 194 5.36 -47.01 26.84
C VAL A 194 6.66 -47.54 26.21
N PHE A 195 7.39 -46.68 25.49
CA PHE A 195 8.70 -47.01 24.88
C PHE A 195 9.89 -46.64 25.78
N ILE A 196 9.68 -45.91 26.88
CA ILE A 196 10.74 -45.42 27.79
C ILE A 196 10.89 -46.40 28.96
N ASP A 197 11.67 -47.46 28.74
CA ASP A 197 12.08 -48.40 29.79
C ASP A 197 13.61 -48.39 29.94
N ARG A 198 14.13 -48.43 31.17
CA ARG A 198 15.59 -48.43 31.45
C ARG A 198 16.36 -49.49 30.66
N HIS A 199 15.76 -50.66 30.43
CA HIS A 199 16.40 -51.72 29.64
C HIS A 199 16.41 -51.40 28.14
N VAL A 200 15.28 -50.90 27.62
CA VAL A 200 15.13 -50.51 26.21
C VAL A 200 16.03 -49.33 25.88
N LEU A 201 16.14 -48.35 26.78
CA LEU A 201 17.07 -47.22 26.65
C LEU A 201 18.53 -47.66 26.60
N ARG A 202 18.90 -48.74 27.31
CA ARG A 202 20.29 -49.21 27.40
C ARG A 202 20.70 -50.11 26.23
N HIS A 203 19.79 -50.96 25.74
CA HIS A 203 20.11 -51.98 24.72
C HIS A 203 19.46 -51.73 23.35
N GLN A 204 18.47 -50.85 23.27
CA GLN A 204 17.68 -50.59 22.06
C GLN A 204 17.31 -49.10 21.91
N PHE A 205 18.29 -48.21 22.12
CA PHE A 205 18.08 -46.75 22.10
C PHE A 205 17.40 -46.21 20.84
N LEU A 206 17.51 -46.92 19.70
CA LEU A 206 16.91 -46.52 18.42
C LEU A 206 15.36 -46.47 18.48
N LEU A 207 14.70 -47.38 19.21
CA LEU A 207 13.23 -47.43 19.32
C LEU A 207 12.65 -46.18 20.01
N PRO A 208 13.04 -45.85 21.26
CA PRO A 208 12.56 -44.66 21.93
C PRO A 208 13.03 -43.38 21.24
N ALA A 209 14.21 -43.37 20.59
CA ALA A 209 14.66 -42.23 19.81
C ALA A 209 13.76 -41.96 18.59
N LEU A 210 13.39 -42.99 17.83
CA LEU A 210 12.47 -42.85 16.69
C LEU A 210 11.06 -42.43 17.15
N ALA A 211 10.56 -42.99 18.26
CA ALA A 211 9.28 -42.58 18.82
C ALA A 211 9.28 -41.11 19.29
N LEU A 212 10.36 -40.67 19.93
CA LEU A 212 10.55 -39.28 20.35
C LEU A 212 10.63 -38.33 19.15
N LEU A 213 11.45 -38.66 18.14
CA LEU A 213 11.56 -37.85 16.92
C LEU A 213 10.23 -37.77 16.15
N LEU A 214 9.47 -38.87 16.11
CA LEU A 214 8.13 -38.89 15.52
C LEU A 214 7.17 -38.00 16.32
N ALA A 215 7.23 -38.02 17.65
CA ALA A 215 6.45 -37.12 18.51
C ALA A 215 6.83 -35.64 18.32
N CYS A 216 8.12 -35.32 18.22
CA CYS A 216 8.59 -33.96 18.00
C CYS A 216 8.19 -33.43 16.62
N THR A 217 8.42 -34.21 15.54
CA THR A 217 8.05 -33.81 14.19
C THR A 217 6.54 -33.63 14.04
N THR A 218 5.73 -34.52 14.61
CA THR A 218 4.26 -34.36 14.60
C THR A 218 3.80 -33.15 15.39
N LEU A 219 4.38 -32.88 16.56
CA LEU A 219 4.04 -31.70 17.36
C LEU A 219 4.30 -30.41 16.58
N VAL A 220 5.47 -30.26 15.95
CA VAL A 220 5.79 -29.09 15.14
C VAL A 220 4.85 -28.99 13.94
N LEU A 221 4.52 -30.11 13.28
CA LEU A 221 3.58 -30.11 12.18
C LEU A 221 2.15 -29.69 12.60
N GLN A 222 1.76 -29.81 13.86
CA GLN A 222 0.49 -29.24 14.36
C GLN A 222 0.50 -27.70 14.36
N PHE A 223 1.67 -27.05 14.43
CA PHE A 223 1.79 -25.60 14.37
C PHE A 223 2.06 -25.06 12.95
N THR A 224 1.91 -25.91 11.92
CA THR A 224 2.11 -25.55 10.50
C THR A 224 1.41 -24.27 10.07
N SER A 225 0.10 -24.09 10.34
CA SER A 225 -0.61 -22.87 9.96
C SER A 225 -0.05 -21.64 10.68
N THR A 226 0.33 -21.76 11.95
CA THR A 226 0.89 -20.63 12.70
C THR A 226 2.24 -20.21 12.13
N ILE A 227 3.10 -21.18 11.82
CA ILE A 227 4.42 -20.94 11.23
C ILE A 227 4.29 -20.30 9.83
N LEU A 228 3.38 -20.81 8.99
CA LEU A 228 3.18 -20.30 7.63
C LEU A 228 2.40 -18.98 7.57
N LEU A 229 1.46 -18.74 8.48
CA LEU A 229 0.77 -17.45 8.57
C LEU A 229 1.70 -16.36 9.11
N GLY A 230 2.75 -16.71 9.87
CA GLY A 230 3.79 -15.76 10.27
C GLY A 230 4.61 -15.20 9.11
N ASP A 231 4.68 -15.92 7.98
CA ASP A 231 5.35 -15.46 6.75
C ASP A 231 4.47 -14.49 5.92
N MET A 232 3.18 -14.35 6.25
CA MET A 232 2.23 -13.53 5.49
C MET A 232 2.27 -12.07 5.94
N GLN A 233 2.42 -11.15 4.99
CA GLN A 233 2.35 -9.70 5.23
C GLN A 233 1.44 -9.03 4.21
N LEU A 234 0.91 -7.87 4.58
CA LEU A 234 0.22 -6.98 3.63
C LEU A 234 1.26 -6.33 2.73
N GLY A 235 1.09 -6.46 1.42
CA GLY A 235 1.94 -5.81 0.44
C GLY A 235 1.17 -5.44 -0.83
N PRO A 236 1.68 -4.46 -1.60
CA PRO A 236 1.04 -4.00 -2.82
C PRO A 236 1.23 -5.02 -3.95
N VAL A 237 0.14 -5.36 -4.63
CA VAL A 237 0.14 -6.20 -5.84
C VAL A 237 -0.53 -5.44 -6.97
N LEU A 238 -0.09 -5.68 -8.20
CA LEU A 238 -0.77 -5.15 -9.38
C LEU A 238 -2.19 -5.70 -9.45
N GLY A 239 -3.16 -4.80 -9.32
CA GLY A 239 -4.56 -5.08 -9.51
C GLY A 239 -4.87 -5.52 -10.94
N THR A 240 -6.13 -5.83 -11.20
CA THR A 240 -6.61 -6.00 -12.58
C THR A 240 -6.85 -4.62 -13.18
N SER A 241 -6.61 -4.53 -14.49
CA SER A 241 -7.03 -3.38 -15.28
C SER A 241 -8.55 -3.22 -15.14
N LYS A 242 -9.00 -2.01 -14.82
CA LYS A 242 -10.40 -1.64 -14.66
C LYS A 242 -10.73 -0.56 -15.68
N THR A 243 -11.77 -0.79 -16.47
CA THR A 243 -12.36 0.25 -17.30
C THR A 243 -13.43 0.97 -16.49
N GLY A 244 -13.36 2.30 -16.47
CA GLY A 244 -14.31 3.16 -15.78
C GLY A 244 -14.55 4.44 -16.56
N LEU A 245 -15.29 5.36 -15.96
CA LEU A 245 -15.54 6.68 -16.50
C LEU A 245 -14.68 7.70 -15.74
N ALA A 246 -13.94 8.53 -16.46
CA ALA A 246 -13.35 9.76 -15.99
C ALA A 246 -14.38 10.88 -16.17
N MET A 247 -14.54 11.72 -15.16
CA MET A 247 -15.29 12.96 -15.31
C MET A 247 -14.34 14.02 -15.88
N MET A 248 -14.77 14.70 -16.92
CA MET A 248 -14.09 15.81 -17.59
C MET A 248 -15.00 17.05 -17.55
N ALA A 249 -14.42 18.23 -17.69
CA ALA A 249 -15.21 19.46 -17.72
C ALA A 249 -16.11 19.51 -18.96
N ALA A 250 -17.44 19.70 -18.80
CA ALA A 250 -18.32 20.03 -19.93
C ALA A 250 -18.46 21.54 -20.13
N GLN A 251 -18.69 21.93 -21.38
CA GLN A 251 -18.75 23.31 -21.89
C GLN A 251 -19.93 24.15 -21.36
N ASN A 252 -21.00 23.54 -20.84
CA ASN A 252 -22.32 24.18 -20.80
C ASN A 252 -22.74 24.84 -19.49
N ARG A 253 -21.82 25.06 -18.56
CA ARG A 253 -22.10 26.03 -17.50
C ARG A 253 -21.57 27.40 -17.92
N GLN A 254 -22.48 28.26 -18.36
CA GLN A 254 -22.40 29.66 -17.97
C GLN A 254 -22.47 29.71 -16.44
N LEU A 255 -21.37 29.33 -15.77
CA LEU A 255 -21.19 29.66 -14.37
C LEU A 255 -21.25 31.18 -14.34
N GLY A 256 -22.26 31.72 -13.67
CA GLY A 256 -22.37 33.17 -13.52
C GLY A 256 -21.14 33.70 -12.79
N SER A 257 -20.80 34.96 -13.04
CA SER A 257 -19.72 35.71 -12.39
C SER A 257 -19.69 35.59 -10.84
N GLY A 258 -20.81 35.19 -10.21
CA GLY A 258 -20.92 34.96 -8.75
C GLY A 258 -20.42 33.62 -8.22
N PHE A 259 -20.14 32.61 -9.04
CA PHE A 259 -19.45 31.37 -8.59
C PHE A 259 -17.94 31.57 -8.46
N PHE A 260 -17.42 32.72 -8.91
CA PHE A 260 -16.02 32.90 -9.26
C PHE A 260 -15.27 33.92 -8.38
N SER A 261 -15.46 33.89 -7.07
CA SER A 261 -14.94 34.94 -6.18
C SER A 261 -13.51 34.73 -5.64
N SER A 262 -12.85 33.58 -5.89
CA SER A 262 -11.61 33.20 -5.20
C SER A 262 -10.37 33.31 -6.08
N ASN A 263 -9.46 34.24 -5.77
CA ASN A 263 -8.17 34.37 -6.45
C ASN A 263 -7.17 33.29 -5.96
N TYR A 264 -6.64 32.48 -6.87
CA TYR A 264 -5.74 31.37 -6.53
C TYR A 264 -4.34 31.81 -6.06
N TRP A 265 -3.89 33.01 -6.43
CA TRP A 265 -2.62 33.58 -5.98
C TRP A 265 -2.59 33.79 -4.46
N SER A 266 -3.71 34.23 -3.88
CA SER A 266 -3.85 34.46 -2.44
C SER A 266 -4.38 33.25 -1.65
N THR A 267 -4.80 32.19 -2.35
CA THR A 267 -5.45 31.01 -1.72
C THR A 267 -4.42 30.00 -1.21
N THR A 268 -4.68 29.40 -0.05
CA THR A 268 -3.82 28.34 0.48
C THR A 268 -4.03 27.03 -0.31
N PRO A 269 -2.97 26.40 -0.84
CA PRO A 269 -3.08 25.07 -1.43
C PRO A 269 -3.57 24.05 -0.40
N THR A 270 -4.59 23.26 -0.75
CA THR A 270 -5.18 22.24 0.14
C THR A 270 -4.50 20.87 0.02
N ALA A 271 -3.90 20.58 -1.13
CA ALA A 271 -3.17 19.35 -1.42
C ALA A 271 -2.18 19.56 -2.58
N PHE A 272 -1.25 18.61 -2.74
CA PHE A 272 -0.22 18.63 -3.77
C PHE A 272 -0.29 17.38 -4.64
N GLN A 273 -1.33 17.34 -5.47
CA GLN A 273 -1.66 16.18 -6.29
C GLN A 273 -0.52 15.80 -7.23
N THR A 274 -0.35 14.48 -7.42
CA THR A 274 0.59 13.92 -8.40
C THR A 274 0.08 14.14 -9.82
N PHE A 275 1.01 14.13 -10.77
CA PHE A 275 0.76 14.36 -12.19
C PHE A 275 1.69 13.47 -13.03
N ALA A 276 1.43 13.39 -14.33
CA ALA A 276 2.37 12.78 -15.26
C ALA A 276 3.20 13.85 -15.96
N GLU A 277 4.46 13.58 -16.27
CA GLU A 277 5.34 14.56 -16.90
C GLU A 277 6.20 13.93 -17.99
N TYR A 278 6.39 14.68 -19.07
CA TYR A 278 7.45 14.50 -20.06
C TYR A 278 8.34 15.74 -20.06
N SER A 279 9.65 15.56 -20.19
CA SER A 279 10.59 16.68 -20.18
C SER A 279 11.76 16.54 -21.12
N GLU A 280 12.16 17.65 -21.73
CA GLU A 280 13.34 17.78 -22.56
C GLU A 280 14.43 18.61 -21.84
N PRO A 281 15.71 18.46 -22.21
CA PRO A 281 16.78 19.26 -21.63
C PRO A 281 16.61 20.75 -21.97
N PRO A 282 17.08 21.66 -21.08
CA PRO A 282 16.95 23.10 -21.27
C PRO A 282 17.84 23.62 -22.40
N PHE A 283 17.44 24.76 -22.98
CA PHE A 283 18.30 25.52 -23.88
C PHE A 283 19.43 26.22 -23.11
N ASN A 284 20.67 26.02 -23.53
CA ASN A 284 21.84 26.61 -22.86
C ASN A 284 22.17 27.99 -23.43
N GLY A 285 22.13 29.02 -22.59
CA GLY A 285 22.61 30.37 -22.89
C GLY A 285 23.31 30.99 -21.66
N SER A 286 24.24 31.92 -21.86
CA SER A 286 24.95 32.58 -20.74
C SER A 286 24.10 33.64 -20.03
N ASP A 287 23.10 34.17 -20.72
CA ASP A 287 22.20 35.25 -20.31
C ASP A 287 20.73 34.81 -20.30
N ILE A 288 20.50 33.49 -20.36
CA ILE A 288 19.19 32.85 -20.44
C ILE A 288 19.16 31.72 -19.41
N SER A 289 18.05 31.59 -18.69
CA SER A 289 17.69 30.37 -17.97
C SER A 289 16.41 29.80 -18.57
N ASP A 290 16.50 28.60 -19.13
CA ASP A 290 15.38 27.85 -19.67
C ASP A 290 15.17 26.62 -18.80
N THR A 291 13.91 26.31 -18.49
CA THR A 291 13.55 25.08 -17.77
C THR A 291 13.52 23.85 -18.69
N GLY A 292 13.52 24.07 -20.01
CA GLY A 292 13.30 23.05 -21.02
C GLY A 292 11.81 22.73 -21.20
N VAL A 293 11.45 22.09 -22.30
CA VAL A 293 10.06 21.65 -22.54
C VAL A 293 9.64 20.74 -21.40
N ALA A 294 8.51 21.04 -20.77
CA ALA A 294 7.99 20.29 -19.63
C ALA A 294 6.47 20.16 -19.76
N ILE A 295 6.03 19.07 -20.41
CA ILE A 295 4.61 18.79 -20.62
C ILE A 295 4.09 18.03 -19.42
N ARG A 296 3.13 18.61 -18.71
CA ARG A 296 2.48 18.01 -17.53
C ARG A 296 1.07 17.62 -17.87
N ALA A 297 0.64 16.46 -17.36
CA ALA A 297 -0.73 15.98 -17.49
C ALA A 297 -1.37 15.79 -16.11
N PHE A 298 -2.52 16.44 -15.90
CA PHE A 298 -3.33 16.26 -14.70
C PHE A 298 -4.34 15.15 -14.89
N ILE A 299 -4.29 14.16 -13.99
CA ILE A 299 -5.12 12.96 -14.08
C ILE A 299 -6.46 13.27 -13.40
N PRO A 300 -7.62 13.05 -14.07
CA PRO A 300 -8.96 13.38 -13.56
C PRO A 300 -9.46 12.40 -12.48
N LEU A 301 -8.66 12.18 -11.43
CA LEU A 301 -9.01 11.40 -10.25
C LEU A 301 -9.07 12.33 -9.04
N SER A 302 -10.22 12.39 -8.36
CA SER A 302 -10.43 13.31 -7.23
C SER A 302 -9.77 12.87 -5.92
N THR A 303 -9.62 11.57 -5.70
CA THR A 303 -9.10 11.01 -4.43
C THR A 303 -7.60 10.74 -4.48
N GLU A 304 -6.89 11.14 -3.42
CA GLU A 304 -5.46 10.87 -3.24
C GLU A 304 -5.15 9.37 -3.28
N SER A 305 -5.95 8.53 -2.61
CA SER A 305 -5.72 7.08 -2.59
C SER A 305 -5.75 6.45 -3.99
N SER A 306 -6.60 6.93 -4.89
CA SER A 306 -6.67 6.45 -6.26
C SER A 306 -5.49 6.93 -7.09
N ARG A 307 -5.01 8.17 -6.89
CA ARG A 307 -3.85 8.73 -7.60
C ARG A 307 -2.53 8.12 -7.13
N SER A 308 -2.34 7.97 -5.83
CA SER A 308 -1.14 7.43 -5.19
C SER A 308 -0.91 5.95 -5.49
N SER A 309 -1.99 5.17 -5.60
CA SER A 309 -1.95 3.74 -5.97
C SER A 309 -1.97 3.47 -7.47
N LEU A 310 -2.09 4.51 -8.32
CA LEU A 310 -2.19 4.33 -9.76
C LEU A 310 -0.87 3.80 -10.33
N GLN A 311 -0.92 2.73 -11.10
CA GLN A 311 0.24 2.21 -11.82
C GLN A 311 0.19 2.66 -13.27
N ASP A 312 -0.90 2.31 -13.95
CA ASP A 312 -1.12 2.64 -15.36
C ASP A 312 -2.42 3.42 -15.50
N TYR A 313 -2.38 4.46 -16.33
CA TYR A 313 -3.51 5.26 -16.73
C TYR A 313 -3.57 5.34 -18.25
N ASN A 314 -4.72 4.99 -18.83
CA ASN A 314 -4.99 5.17 -20.25
C ASN A 314 -6.37 5.80 -20.40
N GLY A 315 -6.43 7.05 -20.85
CA GLY A 315 -7.66 7.83 -20.92
C GLY A 315 -7.38 9.31 -21.14
N VAL A 316 -8.45 10.10 -21.19
CA VAL A 316 -8.33 11.56 -21.39
C VAL A 316 -7.76 12.23 -20.15
N ALA A 317 -6.82 13.14 -20.33
CA ALA A 317 -6.26 13.99 -19.27
C ALA A 317 -5.95 15.37 -19.85
N ALA A 318 -5.86 16.38 -18.97
CA ALA A 318 -5.52 17.74 -19.36
C ALA A 318 -4.01 17.92 -19.39
N LEU A 319 -3.46 18.29 -20.54
CA LEU A 319 -2.03 18.51 -20.81
C LEU A 319 -1.77 20.00 -20.94
N PHE A 320 -0.56 20.43 -20.59
CA PHE A 320 -0.10 21.80 -20.78
C PHE A 320 1.43 21.84 -20.76
N ASP A 321 2.00 22.78 -21.52
CA ASP A 321 3.45 23.02 -21.53
C ASP A 321 3.82 24.03 -20.45
N THR A 322 4.54 23.56 -19.44
CA THR A 322 4.98 24.39 -18.30
C THR A 322 6.36 25.01 -18.49
N ARG A 323 6.93 24.95 -19.70
CA ARG A 323 8.21 25.59 -19.99
C ARG A 323 8.15 27.08 -19.66
N VAL A 324 9.17 27.52 -18.93
CA VAL A 324 9.47 28.92 -18.68
C VAL A 324 10.91 29.20 -19.09
N ALA A 325 11.11 30.35 -19.73
CA ALA A 325 12.43 30.87 -20.06
C ALA A 325 12.58 32.33 -19.61
N CYS A 326 13.64 32.61 -18.87
CA CYS A 326 13.95 33.94 -18.36
C CYS A 326 15.26 34.45 -18.95
N PHE A 327 15.29 35.74 -19.26
CA PHE A 327 16.37 36.40 -19.97
C PHE A 327 16.82 37.63 -19.21
N GLN A 328 18.11 37.90 -19.32
CA GLN A 328 18.65 39.20 -18.96
C GLN A 328 18.12 40.27 -19.95
N PRO A 329 17.42 41.32 -19.50
CA PRO A 329 16.94 42.37 -20.40
C PRO A 329 18.13 43.18 -20.97
N GLN A 330 18.31 43.27 -22.29
CA GLN A 330 19.51 43.88 -22.93
C GLN A 330 19.31 45.34 -23.40
N SER A 331 18.24 46.00 -22.97
CA SER A 331 18.02 47.44 -23.15
C SER A 331 17.00 47.89 -22.12
N SER A 332 17.22 49.00 -21.43
CA SER A 332 16.11 49.79 -20.89
C SER A 332 16.63 51.06 -20.21
N ASN A 333 16.07 52.20 -20.64
CA ASN A 333 15.85 53.35 -19.78
C ASN A 333 14.88 52.93 -18.65
N ILE A 334 15.32 52.07 -17.72
CA ILE A 334 14.52 51.69 -16.56
C ILE A 334 14.44 52.93 -15.68
N HIS A 335 13.24 53.45 -15.54
CA HIS A 335 12.94 54.53 -14.63
C HIS A 335 12.22 53.97 -13.41
N VAL A 336 12.66 54.42 -12.25
CA VAL A 336 12.07 54.07 -10.98
C VAL A 336 11.55 55.36 -10.39
N GLU A 337 10.26 55.43 -10.13
CA GLU A 337 9.60 56.60 -9.59
C GLU A 337 8.83 56.21 -8.34
N ARG A 338 8.91 57.03 -7.29
CA ARG A 338 8.11 56.86 -6.08
C ARG A 338 6.76 57.54 -6.32
N GLY A 339 5.66 56.81 -6.13
CA GLY A 339 4.31 57.37 -6.22
C GLY A 339 3.99 58.28 -5.03
N ASP A 340 3.01 59.17 -5.22
CA ASP A 340 2.62 60.17 -4.23
C ASP A 340 2.16 59.55 -2.91
N GLU A 341 2.48 60.19 -1.79
CA GLU A 341 2.19 59.72 -0.43
C GLU A 341 0.67 59.62 -0.14
N SER A 342 -0.16 60.20 -1.00
CA SER A 342 -1.63 60.13 -0.99
C SER A 342 -2.23 58.88 -1.66
N ASP A 343 -1.43 58.05 -2.35
CA ASP A 343 -1.92 56.89 -3.12
C ASP A 343 -2.08 55.60 -2.30
N VAL A 344 -1.62 55.59 -1.05
CA VAL A 344 -1.77 54.48 -0.11
C VAL A 344 -2.00 55.07 1.27
N ASP A 345 -3.03 54.62 2.00
CA ASP A 345 -3.18 54.91 3.43
C ASP A 345 -1.92 54.43 4.19
N ASN A 346 -0.93 55.32 4.34
CA ASN A 346 0.31 55.23 5.14
C ASN A 346 1.50 54.38 4.63
N GLY A 347 1.59 54.01 3.35
CA GLY A 347 2.66 53.10 2.85
C GLY A 347 3.59 53.61 1.74
N GLY A 348 3.15 54.51 0.86
CA GLY A 348 3.88 54.86 -0.38
C GLY A 348 3.97 53.71 -1.40
N SER A 349 4.25 54.04 -2.66
CA SER A 349 4.39 53.07 -3.75
C SER A 349 5.67 53.32 -4.55
N LEU A 350 6.21 52.27 -5.19
CA LEU A 350 7.30 52.39 -6.15
C LEU A 350 6.86 51.83 -7.49
N THR A 351 7.05 52.63 -8.53
CA THR A 351 6.71 52.30 -9.90
C THR A 351 7.99 52.11 -10.71
N ILE A 352 8.13 50.94 -11.33
CA ILE A 352 9.22 50.63 -12.25
C ILE A 352 8.64 50.66 -13.67
N THR A 353 9.12 51.59 -14.48
CA THR A 353 8.78 51.70 -15.89
C THR A 353 10.00 51.49 -16.76
N GLY A 354 9.82 50.92 -17.94
CA GLY A 354 10.93 50.70 -18.85
C GLY A 354 10.50 50.02 -20.13
N SER A 355 11.49 49.78 -21.00
CA SER A 355 11.29 49.00 -22.21
C SER A 355 12.44 48.03 -22.42
N ALA A 356 12.12 46.75 -22.55
CA ALA A 356 13.09 45.69 -22.73
C ALA A 356 13.00 45.07 -24.13
N VAL A 357 14.14 44.59 -24.62
CA VAL A 357 14.26 43.87 -25.89
C VAL A 357 14.95 42.55 -25.64
N VAL A 358 14.36 41.48 -26.18
CA VAL A 358 14.97 40.15 -26.23
C VAL A 358 15.69 40.01 -27.57
N ARG A 359 17.04 40.05 -27.56
CA ARG A 359 17.85 39.92 -28.79
C ARG A 359 18.18 38.49 -29.16
N ASN A 360 18.15 37.57 -28.20
CA ASN A 360 18.55 36.19 -28.45
C ASN A 360 17.45 35.45 -29.21
N ALA A 361 17.85 34.76 -30.27
CA ALA A 361 16.99 33.86 -31.02
C ALA A 361 16.75 32.58 -30.19
N MET A 362 15.92 32.69 -29.15
CA MET A 362 15.40 31.51 -28.49
C MET A 362 14.42 30.81 -29.44
N PRO A 363 14.57 29.49 -29.67
CA PRO A 363 13.58 28.72 -30.41
C PRO A 363 12.20 28.88 -29.77
N ASP A 364 11.18 28.95 -30.60
CA ASP A 364 9.77 29.00 -30.19
C ASP A 364 9.37 30.27 -29.42
N LEU A 365 10.23 31.27 -29.27
CA LEU A 365 9.85 32.56 -28.71
C LEU A 365 9.20 33.45 -29.79
N ILE A 366 7.93 33.80 -29.60
CA ILE A 366 7.27 34.83 -30.42
C ILE A 366 7.75 36.19 -29.93
N ASN A 367 8.79 36.68 -30.59
CA ASN A 367 9.40 37.96 -30.26
C ASN A 367 8.50 39.11 -30.75
N PRO A 368 8.04 40.02 -29.87
CA PRO A 368 7.60 41.33 -30.34
C PRO A 368 8.83 42.00 -30.97
N ARG A 369 8.81 42.26 -32.28
CA ARG A 369 9.91 42.97 -32.98
C ARG A 369 10.09 44.43 -32.50
N SER A 370 9.47 44.82 -31.38
CA SER A 370 9.36 46.16 -30.79
C SER A 370 9.79 46.15 -29.33
N ASN A 371 10.16 47.33 -28.82
CA ASN A 371 10.43 47.58 -27.41
C ASN A 371 9.24 47.16 -26.53
N THR A 372 9.39 46.12 -25.73
CA THR A 372 8.36 45.66 -24.79
C THR A 372 8.34 46.58 -23.57
N THR A 373 7.31 47.41 -23.45
CA THR A 373 7.15 48.33 -22.31
C THR A 373 6.49 47.63 -21.12
N PHE A 374 6.97 47.95 -19.92
CA PHE A 374 6.37 47.51 -18.66
C PHE A 374 6.17 48.70 -17.72
N ASN A 375 5.13 48.63 -16.88
CA ASN A 375 4.80 49.62 -15.86
C ASN A 375 4.30 48.92 -14.59
N CYS A 376 5.22 48.66 -13.66
CA CYS A 376 4.96 47.81 -12.50
C CYS A 376 5.00 48.65 -11.21
N THR A 377 3.85 48.81 -10.54
CA THR A 377 3.74 49.56 -9.27
C THR A 377 3.58 48.59 -8.09
N PHE A 378 4.43 48.71 -7.08
CA PHE A 378 4.40 47.83 -5.90
C PHE A 378 4.40 48.61 -4.57
N PRO A 379 3.86 48.02 -3.49
CA PRO A 379 3.71 48.69 -2.21
C PRO A 379 5.02 48.62 -1.40
N LEU A 380 5.24 49.60 -0.51
CA LEU A 380 6.47 49.73 0.27
C LEU A 380 6.34 49.35 1.74
N ASP A 381 5.26 48.66 2.12
CA ASP A 381 4.89 48.42 3.50
C ASP A 381 5.57 47.16 4.09
N VAL A 382 6.86 47.25 4.44
CA VAL A 382 7.61 46.13 5.05
C VAL A 382 8.42 46.58 6.27
N LYS A 383 8.03 46.07 7.45
CA LYS A 383 8.65 46.39 8.75
C LYS A 383 10.05 45.82 8.97
N ASP A 384 10.43 44.74 8.27
CA ASP A 384 11.67 44.00 8.55
C ASP A 384 12.69 44.07 7.39
N PRO A 385 13.80 44.80 7.56
CA PRO A 385 14.85 44.88 6.56
C PRO A 385 15.58 43.56 6.31
N GLY A 386 15.82 43.21 5.03
CA GLY A 386 16.68 42.10 4.62
C GLY A 386 15.97 40.75 4.42
N GLN A 387 14.64 40.72 4.48
CA GLN A 387 13.84 39.54 4.13
C GLN A 387 13.67 39.42 2.61
N PRO A 388 13.72 38.20 2.03
CA PRO A 388 13.51 37.99 0.60
C PRO A 388 12.15 38.54 0.15
N ALA A 389 12.16 39.41 -0.87
CA ALA A 389 10.95 39.99 -1.43
C ALA A 389 11.03 40.05 -2.96
N PHE A 390 10.04 39.44 -3.61
CA PHE A 390 9.98 39.33 -5.06
C PHE A 390 8.63 39.78 -5.60
N LEU A 391 8.66 40.42 -6.77
CA LEU A 391 7.50 40.91 -7.49
C LEU A 391 7.41 40.17 -8.82
N ILE A 392 6.21 39.72 -9.17
CA ILE A 392 5.88 39.23 -10.51
C ILE A 392 4.87 40.20 -11.11
N CYS A 393 5.24 40.79 -12.24
CA CYS A 393 4.45 41.78 -12.96
C CYS A 393 4.19 41.29 -14.38
N GLY A 394 2.95 41.32 -14.84
CA GLY A 394 2.62 41.02 -16.23
C GLY A 394 3.18 42.10 -17.16
N VAL A 395 3.68 41.69 -18.33
CA VAL A 395 4.31 42.60 -19.30
C VAL A 395 3.44 42.72 -20.55
N GLY A 396 3.12 43.97 -20.90
CA GLY A 396 2.13 44.32 -21.93
C GLY A 396 1.15 45.34 -21.39
N GLY A 397 1.12 46.51 -22.02
CA GLY A 397 0.60 47.75 -21.43
C GLY A 397 -0.88 47.69 -21.01
N PRO A 398 -1.34 48.63 -20.17
CA PRO A 398 -2.76 48.93 -20.09
C PRO A 398 -3.27 49.34 -21.49
N PRO A 399 -4.56 49.14 -21.79
CA PRO A 399 -5.14 49.49 -23.09
C PRO A 399 -4.77 50.93 -23.47
N SER A 400 -4.20 51.09 -24.65
CA SER A 400 -3.79 52.37 -25.18
C SER A 400 -5.01 53.14 -25.71
N GLY A 401 -5.70 53.82 -24.79
CA GLY A 401 -6.64 54.89 -25.12
C GLY A 401 -8.10 54.49 -25.18
N GLU A 402 -8.92 55.31 -24.53
CA GLU A 402 -10.36 55.42 -24.78
C GLU A 402 -10.52 55.90 -26.23
N THR A 403 -10.88 55.01 -27.15
CA THR A 403 -11.38 55.46 -28.45
C THR A 403 -12.73 56.12 -28.21
N ASP A 404 -12.94 57.25 -28.90
CA ASP A 404 -14.19 58.03 -28.90
C ASP A 404 -15.29 57.16 -29.55
N GLY A 405 -15.78 56.17 -28.79
CA GLY A 405 -16.44 54.99 -29.35
C GLY A 405 -16.45 53.71 -28.49
N GLY A 406 -16.05 53.74 -27.20
CA GLY A 406 -16.47 52.72 -26.22
C GLY A 406 -15.96 51.28 -26.37
N GLU A 407 -15.07 50.98 -27.33
CA GLU A 407 -14.34 49.70 -27.39
C GLU A 407 -12.90 49.91 -26.90
N ILE A 408 -12.56 49.17 -25.85
CA ILE A 408 -11.20 49.09 -25.29
C ILE A 408 -10.42 48.14 -26.19
N GLU A 409 -9.49 48.68 -26.98
CA GLU A 409 -8.54 47.86 -27.73
C GLU A 409 -7.52 47.28 -26.72
N ILE A 410 -7.70 46.01 -26.37
CA ILE A 410 -6.74 45.28 -25.54
C ILE A 410 -5.53 45.01 -26.43
N ASP A 411 -4.48 45.81 -26.29
CA ASP A 411 -3.16 45.44 -26.81
C ASP A 411 -2.82 44.05 -26.25
N GLY A 412 -2.80 43.04 -27.13
CA GLY A 412 -2.58 41.65 -26.74
C GLY A 412 -1.26 41.45 -25.97
N PRO A 413 -1.11 40.35 -25.22
CA PRO A 413 0.09 40.05 -24.46
C PRO A 413 1.32 40.17 -25.34
N VAL A 414 2.39 40.68 -24.74
CA VAL A 414 3.61 41.02 -25.44
C VAL A 414 4.47 39.76 -25.65
N GLY A 415 4.00 38.89 -26.54
CA GLY A 415 4.66 37.64 -26.92
C GLY A 415 4.80 36.63 -25.78
N GLY A 416 5.23 35.42 -26.15
CA GLY A 416 5.40 34.29 -25.25
C GLY A 416 6.11 33.14 -25.96
N LEU A 417 6.35 32.04 -25.24
CA LEU A 417 6.84 30.81 -25.87
C LEU A 417 5.67 30.09 -26.55
N ILE A 418 5.90 29.58 -27.75
CA ILE A 418 4.96 28.69 -28.44
C ILE A 418 4.95 27.36 -27.69
N SER A 419 3.75 26.91 -27.32
CA SER A 419 3.58 25.61 -26.68
C SER A 419 4.04 24.49 -27.61
N ARG A 420 4.73 23.47 -27.09
CA ARG A 420 5.05 22.27 -27.89
C ARG A 420 3.81 21.50 -28.35
N LEU A 421 2.65 21.75 -27.71
CA LEU A 421 1.34 21.21 -28.08
C LEU A 421 0.62 22.05 -29.14
N ASP A 422 1.18 23.17 -29.58
CA ASP A 422 0.58 23.98 -30.64
C ASP A 422 0.67 23.29 -32.00
N SER A 423 -0.49 23.13 -32.64
CA SER A 423 -0.64 22.51 -33.96
C SER A 423 -0.78 23.55 -35.09
N SER A 424 -0.77 24.84 -34.76
CA SER A 424 -0.94 25.92 -35.73
C SER A 424 0.16 25.89 -36.81
N SER A 425 -0.23 26.18 -38.05
CA SER A 425 0.70 26.21 -39.20
C SER A 425 1.46 27.54 -39.26
N SER A 426 2.61 27.57 -39.93
CA SER A 426 3.38 28.80 -40.10
C SER A 426 2.58 29.86 -40.87
N GLY A 427 2.13 30.92 -40.18
CA GLY A 427 1.33 32.02 -40.75
C GLY A 427 -0.08 32.18 -40.19
N SER A 428 -0.55 31.28 -39.32
CA SER A 428 -1.79 31.42 -38.51
C SER A 428 -1.51 32.02 -37.13
N ALA A 429 -2.56 32.47 -36.41
CA ALA A 429 -2.45 32.88 -35.01
C ALA A 429 -1.93 31.69 -34.17
N MET A 430 -0.72 31.82 -33.64
CA MET A 430 -0.06 30.77 -32.86
C MET A 430 -0.42 30.95 -31.39
N SER A 431 -0.66 29.86 -30.66
CA SER A 431 -0.82 29.94 -29.21
C SER A 431 0.54 30.06 -28.55
N HIS A 432 0.71 31.12 -27.79
CA HIS A 432 1.91 31.39 -27.00
C HIS A 432 1.55 31.66 -25.55
N GLY A 433 2.52 31.61 -24.65
CA GLY A 433 2.30 32.07 -23.27
C GLY A 433 2.32 33.58 -23.12
N SER A 434 2.56 34.00 -21.89
CA SER A 434 2.64 35.40 -21.46
C SER A 434 4.08 35.81 -21.13
N ALA A 435 4.28 37.11 -20.99
CA ALA A 435 5.52 37.72 -20.56
C ALA A 435 5.39 38.29 -19.14
N TYR A 436 6.43 38.12 -18.34
CA TYR A 436 6.51 38.56 -16.94
C TYR A 436 7.82 39.27 -16.67
N LEU A 437 7.75 40.30 -15.83
CA LEU A 437 8.91 40.92 -15.21
C LEU A 437 8.99 40.41 -13.77
N VAL A 438 10.06 39.68 -13.46
CA VAL A 438 10.39 39.26 -12.10
C VAL A 438 11.38 40.24 -11.51
N VAL A 439 11.04 40.84 -10.37
CA VAL A 439 11.88 41.83 -9.69
C VAL A 439 12.23 41.33 -8.30
N ASN A 440 13.53 41.25 -8.00
CA ASN A 440 14.04 41.11 -6.65
C ASN A 440 14.30 42.50 -6.07
N TYR A 441 13.48 42.89 -5.10
CA TYR A 441 13.55 44.19 -4.44
C TYR A 441 13.84 44.08 -2.94
N THR A 442 14.41 42.95 -2.51
CA THR A 442 14.81 42.66 -1.12
C THR A 442 15.58 43.82 -0.46
N ASN A 443 16.55 44.40 -1.17
CA ASN A 443 17.40 45.48 -0.65
C ASN A 443 16.75 46.87 -0.73
N VAL A 444 15.69 47.02 -1.53
CA VAL A 444 14.93 48.27 -1.65
C VAL A 444 14.20 48.56 -0.34
N LEU A 445 13.63 47.53 0.28
CA LEU A 445 12.84 47.61 1.51
C LEU A 445 13.60 48.24 2.70
N TYR A 446 14.92 48.03 2.79
CA TYR A 446 15.76 48.62 3.83
C TYR A 446 15.87 50.15 3.73
N SER A 447 15.87 50.66 2.50
CA SER A 447 16.30 52.03 2.20
C SER A 447 15.16 53.05 2.24
N MET A 448 13.91 52.63 2.05
CA MET A 448 12.82 53.55 1.67
C MET A 448 12.20 54.36 2.81
N TYR A 449 12.37 53.95 4.07
CA TYR A 449 12.01 54.77 5.25
C TYR A 449 12.77 56.11 5.31
N LYS A 450 13.82 56.28 4.50
CA LYS A 450 14.70 57.44 4.53
C LYS A 450 14.77 58.19 3.20
N VAL A 451 14.00 57.86 2.16
CA VAL A 451 14.26 58.29 0.78
C VAL A 451 13.21 59.25 0.22
N SER A 452 13.62 60.46 -0.17
CA SER A 452 12.74 61.60 -0.50
C SER A 452 12.63 61.97 -1.97
N GLY A 453 13.50 61.46 -2.86
CA GLY A 453 13.66 62.07 -4.18
C GLY A 453 13.95 61.13 -5.34
N ASN A 454 14.47 61.73 -6.42
CA ASN A 454 14.66 61.12 -7.74
C ASN A 454 15.64 59.94 -7.72
N TRP A 455 15.26 58.83 -8.35
CA TRP A 455 16.11 57.66 -8.52
C TRP A 455 16.94 57.81 -9.80
N THR A 456 18.26 57.74 -9.68
CA THR A 456 19.16 57.78 -10.83
C THR A 456 19.92 56.46 -10.96
N LEU A 457 19.78 55.80 -12.12
CA LEU A 457 20.49 54.57 -12.41
C LEU A 457 22.00 54.86 -12.43
N SER A 458 22.73 54.20 -11.53
CA SER A 458 24.17 54.42 -11.33
C SER A 458 25.01 53.37 -12.05
N SER A 459 24.58 52.12 -11.99
CA SER A 459 25.21 51.01 -12.71
C SER A 459 24.21 49.91 -13.00
N SER A 460 24.47 49.13 -14.05
CA SER A 460 23.77 47.87 -14.33
C SER A 460 24.80 46.79 -14.63
N LEU A 461 24.58 45.59 -14.12
CA LEU A 461 25.45 44.42 -14.31
C LEU A 461 24.62 43.18 -14.65
N GLY A 462 25.07 42.42 -15.64
CA GLY A 462 24.47 41.14 -15.99
C GLY A 462 24.99 39.98 -15.17
N ARG A 463 24.09 39.17 -14.63
CA ARG A 463 24.42 37.95 -13.89
C ARG A 463 23.44 36.82 -14.25
N GLY A 464 23.80 36.03 -15.26
CA GLY A 464 22.94 34.97 -15.78
C GLY A 464 21.63 35.57 -16.33
N PRO A 465 20.44 35.08 -15.92
CA PRO A 465 19.16 35.65 -16.36
C PRO A 465 18.81 36.97 -15.68
N TRP A 466 19.57 37.40 -14.67
CA TRP A 466 19.32 38.63 -13.91
C TRP A 466 20.11 39.81 -14.46
N MET A 467 19.46 40.97 -14.46
CA MET A 467 20.11 42.27 -14.55
C MET A 467 20.05 42.94 -13.17
N ASP A 468 21.21 43.05 -12.54
CA ASP A 468 21.40 43.77 -11.30
C ASP A 468 21.47 45.27 -11.61
N LEU A 469 20.69 46.08 -10.89
CA LEU A 469 20.54 47.52 -11.06
C LEU A 469 20.85 48.21 -9.74
N SER A 470 21.77 49.18 -9.78
CA SER A 470 22.10 50.02 -8.62
C SER A 470 21.64 51.44 -8.87
N TYR A 471 20.78 51.95 -7.99
CA TYR A 471 20.25 53.31 -8.05
C TYR A 471 20.84 54.17 -6.96
N THR A 472 21.16 55.41 -7.30
CA THR A 472 21.48 56.44 -6.31
C THR A 472 20.21 57.19 -5.98
N VAL A 473 19.89 57.28 -4.69
CA VAL A 473 18.67 57.92 -4.19
C VAL A 473 18.96 58.92 -3.08
N THR A 474 18.21 60.02 -3.05
CA THR A 474 18.36 61.11 -2.06
C THR A 474 17.52 60.87 -0.81
N THR A 475 18.07 61.16 0.37
CA THR A 475 17.38 60.91 1.65
C THR A 475 16.60 62.11 2.20
N PHE A 476 15.59 61.89 3.07
CA PHE A 476 14.76 62.92 3.71
C PHE A 476 15.53 63.77 4.74
N ASP A 477 16.43 63.15 5.51
CA ASP A 477 17.06 63.79 6.68
C ASP A 477 18.39 64.49 6.41
N THR A 478 19.04 64.23 5.26
CA THR A 478 20.29 64.89 4.85
C THR A 478 20.39 64.90 3.33
N SER A 479 21.11 65.87 2.73
CA SER A 479 21.51 65.83 1.31
C SER A 479 22.51 64.72 0.99
N ASN A 480 22.45 63.59 1.70
CA ASN A 480 23.26 62.40 1.47
C ASN A 480 22.55 61.49 0.48
N THR A 481 23.36 60.87 -0.37
CA THR A 481 22.94 59.84 -1.32
C THR A 481 23.11 58.45 -0.71
N SER A 482 22.14 57.57 -0.95
CA SER A 482 22.23 56.13 -0.64
C SER A 482 22.16 55.32 -1.93
N ILE A 483 22.84 54.17 -1.96
CA ILE A 483 22.76 53.23 -3.08
C ILE A 483 21.73 52.17 -2.73
N VAL A 484 20.84 51.88 -3.69
CA VAL A 484 19.79 50.86 -3.57
C VAL A 484 19.93 49.89 -4.73
N ASP A 485 20.06 48.62 -4.40
CA ASP A 485 20.20 47.54 -5.39
C ASP A 485 18.88 46.82 -5.59
N MET A 486 18.57 46.49 -6.84
CA MET A 486 17.46 45.64 -7.24
C MET A 486 17.91 44.75 -8.40
N ALA A 487 17.26 43.62 -8.62
CA ALA A 487 17.54 42.78 -9.79
C ALA A 487 16.26 42.51 -10.56
N VAL A 488 16.35 42.52 -11.90
CA VAL A 488 15.21 42.29 -12.79
C VAL A 488 15.51 41.18 -13.79
N SER A 489 14.50 40.37 -14.12
CA SER A 489 14.57 39.34 -15.15
C SER A 489 13.27 39.31 -15.96
N MET A 490 13.40 39.14 -17.28
CA MET A 490 12.25 39.06 -18.18
C MET A 490 11.96 37.59 -18.49
N CYS A 491 10.78 37.09 -18.10
CA CYS A 491 10.41 35.69 -18.21
C CYS A 491 9.23 35.50 -19.17
N PHE A 492 9.22 34.37 -19.89
CA PHE A 492 8.16 33.99 -20.80
C PHE A 492 7.76 32.55 -20.52
N ASP A 493 6.46 32.26 -20.51
CA ASP A 493 5.93 30.91 -20.37
C ASP A 493 5.37 30.36 -21.70
N ALA A 494 5.03 29.08 -21.71
CA ALA A 494 4.47 28.35 -22.85
C ALA A 494 3.01 27.89 -22.64
N LEU A 495 2.32 28.40 -21.60
CA LEU A 495 0.93 28.08 -21.36
C LEU A 495 0.06 28.63 -22.49
N PRO A 496 -1.03 27.94 -22.86
CA PRO A 496 -1.81 28.34 -24.02
C PRO A 496 -2.58 29.65 -23.78
N TYR A 497 -2.28 30.68 -24.60
CA TYR A 497 -3.09 31.87 -24.79
C TYR A 497 -3.91 31.74 -26.08
N ALA A 498 -5.23 31.64 -25.95
CA ALA A 498 -6.16 31.55 -27.07
C ALA A 498 -7.04 32.81 -27.17
N PRO A 499 -6.79 33.75 -28.11
CA PRO A 499 -7.61 34.94 -28.25
C PRO A 499 -9.09 34.58 -28.46
N VAL A 500 -9.96 35.43 -27.90
CA VAL A 500 -11.34 35.16 -27.47
C VAL A 500 -12.29 34.55 -28.54
N ASP A 501 -11.95 34.51 -29.83
CA ASP A 501 -12.98 34.33 -30.86
C ASP A 501 -12.83 33.18 -31.89
N ASP A 502 -11.75 32.38 -31.99
CA ASP A 502 -11.77 31.37 -33.10
C ASP A 502 -10.90 30.11 -33.02
N TYR A 503 -9.99 29.93 -32.05
CA TYR A 503 -9.13 28.74 -32.01
C TYR A 503 -8.86 28.24 -30.59
N SER A 504 -9.63 27.26 -30.12
CA SER A 504 -9.35 26.51 -28.89
C SER A 504 -8.35 25.39 -29.22
N ILE A 505 -7.11 25.49 -28.72
CA ILE A 505 -6.15 24.40 -28.86
C ILE A 505 -6.50 23.32 -27.85
N PRO A 506 -6.86 22.11 -28.31
CA PRO A 506 -7.26 21.04 -27.42
C PRO A 506 -6.17 20.82 -26.38
N GLN A 507 -6.54 20.88 -25.10
CA GLN A 507 -5.67 20.55 -23.96
C GLN A 507 -6.04 19.18 -23.37
N ASP A 508 -7.19 18.63 -23.74
CA ASP A 508 -7.63 17.31 -23.32
C ASP A 508 -7.22 16.23 -24.34
N TYR A 509 -6.23 15.41 -23.98
CA TYR A 509 -5.70 14.34 -24.84
C TYR A 509 -5.89 12.98 -24.20
N ASN A 510 -6.16 11.97 -25.02
CA ASN A 510 -6.03 10.58 -24.60
C ASN A 510 -4.54 10.22 -24.41
N ILE A 511 -4.13 10.04 -23.16
CA ILE A 511 -2.75 9.77 -22.78
C ILE A 511 -2.56 8.36 -22.28
N SER A 512 -1.30 7.92 -22.30
CA SER A 512 -0.83 6.80 -21.50
C SER A 512 0.21 7.30 -20.50
N ALA A 513 -0.04 7.08 -19.22
CA ALA A 513 0.90 7.39 -18.15
C ALA A 513 1.16 6.15 -17.30
N SER A 514 2.41 5.94 -16.91
CA SER A 514 2.80 4.75 -16.14
C SER A 514 3.75 5.08 -14.99
N SER A 515 3.76 4.21 -13.99
CA SER A 515 4.69 4.26 -12.86
C SER A 515 4.94 2.86 -12.32
N THR A 516 6.15 2.61 -11.83
CA THR A 516 6.55 1.29 -11.31
C THR A 516 6.41 1.17 -9.80
N VAL A 517 6.07 2.26 -9.10
CA VAL A 517 6.09 2.33 -7.63
C VAL A 517 4.85 3.02 -7.11
N ASN A 518 4.37 2.61 -5.93
CA ASN A 518 3.42 3.40 -5.15
C ASN A 518 4.05 4.75 -4.79
N ARG A 519 3.27 5.81 -4.94
CA ARG A 519 3.70 7.18 -4.67
C ARG A 519 2.95 7.71 -3.47
N THR A 520 3.51 8.75 -2.87
CA THR A 520 2.86 9.52 -1.81
C THR A 520 2.86 10.97 -2.27
N GLU A 521 1.70 11.61 -2.22
CA GLU A 521 1.60 13.04 -2.53
C GLU A 521 2.31 13.85 -1.43
N PRO A 522 3.07 14.90 -1.77
CA PRO A 522 3.71 15.75 -0.77
C PRO A 522 2.70 16.32 0.22
N ALA A 523 3.09 16.38 1.48
CA ALA A 523 2.38 17.15 2.49
C ALA A 523 3.14 18.45 2.77
N LEU A 524 2.43 19.48 3.23
CA LEU A 524 3.08 20.67 3.78
C LEU A 524 3.96 20.26 4.97
N GLY A 525 5.26 20.57 4.89
CA GLY A 525 6.18 20.29 5.97
C GLY A 525 5.85 21.09 7.24
N PRO A 526 6.37 20.68 8.41
CA PRO A 526 6.19 21.44 9.63
C PRO A 526 6.74 22.86 9.49
N VAL A 527 6.15 23.79 10.23
CA VAL A 527 6.64 25.16 10.33
C VAL A 527 8.02 25.14 10.99
N VAL A 528 9.02 25.66 10.29
CA VAL A 528 10.41 25.81 10.76
C VAL A 528 10.49 27.03 11.71
N ALA A 529 11.58 27.15 12.47
CA ALA A 529 11.76 28.17 13.51
C ALA A 529 11.49 29.62 13.06
N ASP A 530 11.62 29.92 11.77
CA ASP A 530 11.38 31.25 11.18
C ASP A 530 9.91 31.48 10.75
N GLY A 531 8.99 30.59 11.12
CA GLY A 531 7.58 30.68 10.71
C GLY A 531 7.30 30.23 9.27
N LYS A 532 8.33 29.77 8.53
CA LYS A 532 8.23 29.27 7.15
C LYS A 532 7.93 27.77 7.09
N PHE A 533 7.24 27.34 6.04
CA PHE A 533 6.97 25.91 5.79
C PHE A 533 8.16 25.26 5.06
N SER A 534 8.50 24.01 5.38
CA SER A 534 9.43 23.24 4.53
C SER A 534 8.76 22.89 3.20
N THR A 535 9.42 23.24 2.10
CA THR A 535 8.94 23.03 0.72
C THR A 535 9.72 21.95 -0.03
N ASP A 536 10.64 21.24 0.62
CA ASP A 536 11.61 20.34 -0.03
C ASP A 536 10.95 19.21 -0.83
N GLN A 537 9.90 18.59 -0.26
CA GLN A 537 9.15 17.54 -0.96
C GLN A 537 8.44 18.06 -2.21
N LEU A 538 7.94 19.30 -2.14
CA LEU A 538 7.25 19.95 -3.24
C LEU A 538 8.23 20.40 -4.33
N GLN A 539 9.37 20.98 -3.95
CA GLN A 539 10.45 21.32 -4.89
C GLN A 539 10.94 20.07 -5.63
N ASN A 540 11.13 18.95 -4.93
CA ASN A 540 11.47 17.67 -5.54
C ASN A 540 10.37 17.20 -6.52
N GLN A 541 9.10 17.16 -6.09
CA GLN A 541 8.00 16.73 -6.98
C GLN A 541 7.92 17.59 -8.25
N LEU A 542 8.05 18.91 -8.13
CA LEU A 542 8.02 19.86 -9.25
C LEU A 542 9.28 19.85 -10.10
N GLY A 543 10.34 19.13 -9.71
CA GLY A 543 11.54 18.97 -10.52
C GLY A 543 12.42 20.21 -10.59
N VAL A 544 12.32 21.10 -9.60
CA VAL A 544 13.07 22.36 -9.53
C VAL A 544 14.35 22.27 -8.68
N THR A 545 14.73 21.06 -8.28
CA THR A 545 16.01 20.80 -7.62
C THR A 545 17.14 20.75 -8.64
N ILE A 546 18.34 21.19 -8.26
CA ILE A 546 19.55 21.12 -9.09
C ILE A 546 20.53 20.12 -8.44
N PRO A 547 20.83 18.97 -9.09
CA PRO A 547 20.32 18.49 -10.37
C PRO A 547 18.86 18.00 -10.32
N ARG A 548 18.20 17.97 -11.48
CA ARG A 548 16.82 17.49 -11.62
C ARG A 548 16.75 15.98 -11.41
N ASN A 549 15.88 15.55 -10.49
CA ASN A 549 15.67 14.14 -10.16
C ASN A 549 14.78 13.42 -11.19
N SER A 550 14.88 12.08 -11.26
CA SER A 550 14.04 11.24 -12.12
C SER A 550 12.56 11.25 -11.71
N THR A 551 11.65 10.93 -12.63
CA THR A 551 10.18 10.87 -12.38
C THR A 551 9.83 9.99 -11.17
N ILE A 552 10.49 8.83 -11.05
CA ILE A 552 10.30 7.89 -9.92
C ILE A 552 10.68 8.53 -8.58
N SER A 553 11.87 9.13 -8.48
CA SER A 553 12.34 9.81 -7.25
C SER A 553 11.53 11.05 -6.88
N ARG A 554 10.80 11.62 -7.84
CA ARG A 554 9.94 12.79 -7.65
C ARG A 554 8.50 12.42 -7.26
N GLY A 555 8.15 11.13 -7.25
CA GLY A 555 6.81 10.69 -6.91
C GLY A 555 5.76 11.13 -7.94
N ILE A 556 6.12 11.15 -9.23
CA ILE A 556 5.24 11.47 -10.37
C ILE A 556 5.20 10.31 -11.39
N MET A 557 4.28 10.39 -12.35
CA MET A 557 4.15 9.39 -13.41
C MET A 557 4.92 9.81 -14.66
N ASP A 558 5.39 8.81 -15.42
CA ASP A 558 6.03 9.03 -16.71
C ASP A 558 4.94 9.15 -17.80
N LEU A 559 4.98 10.24 -18.56
CA LEU A 559 4.02 10.53 -19.63
C LEU A 559 4.56 10.06 -20.98
N GLN A 560 3.84 9.15 -21.63
CA GLN A 560 4.17 8.67 -22.98
C GLN A 560 3.57 9.64 -24.01
N ILE A 561 4.33 10.69 -24.36
CA ILE A 561 3.84 11.83 -25.16
C ILE A 561 4.12 11.67 -26.67
N GLU A 562 5.04 10.79 -27.06
CA GLU A 562 5.54 10.68 -28.43
C GLU A 562 4.43 10.53 -29.49
N PRO A 563 3.37 9.72 -29.28
CA PRO A 563 2.27 9.63 -30.25
C PRO A 563 1.53 10.97 -30.45
N ILE A 564 1.38 11.75 -29.38
CA ILE A 564 0.71 13.06 -29.40
C ILE A 564 1.60 14.08 -30.11
N LEU A 565 2.90 14.15 -29.78
CA LEU A 565 3.83 15.09 -30.45
C LEU A 565 3.97 14.80 -31.94
N ASN A 566 4.06 13.52 -32.33
CA ASN A 566 4.10 13.13 -33.74
C ASN A 566 2.83 13.56 -34.50
N PHE A 567 1.66 13.46 -33.84
CA PHE A 567 0.42 13.94 -34.40
C PHE A 567 0.42 15.47 -34.55
N VAL A 568 0.76 16.21 -33.49
CA VAL A 568 0.85 17.68 -33.50
C VAL A 568 1.80 18.17 -34.60
N ASP A 569 2.99 17.56 -34.72
CA ASP A 569 3.98 17.91 -35.75
C ASP A 569 3.47 17.58 -37.18
N SER A 570 2.67 16.52 -37.35
CA SER A 570 2.07 16.18 -38.66
C SER A 570 1.01 17.19 -39.13
N VAL A 571 0.26 17.77 -38.18
CA VAL A 571 -0.72 18.83 -38.46
C VAL A 571 0.01 20.13 -38.79
N ARG A 572 1.01 20.49 -37.96
CA ARG A 572 1.85 21.69 -38.13
C ARG A 572 2.56 21.74 -39.50
N THR A 573 3.03 20.58 -39.98
CA THR A 573 3.72 20.46 -41.29
C THR A 573 2.77 20.34 -42.48
N GLY A 574 1.45 20.36 -42.25
CA GLY A 574 0.43 20.27 -43.30
C GLY A 574 0.32 18.90 -43.96
N GLN A 575 0.93 17.85 -43.37
CA GLN A 575 0.80 16.47 -43.86
C GLN A 575 -0.60 15.91 -43.59
N ASN A 576 -1.20 16.27 -42.45
CA ASN A 576 -2.58 15.96 -42.10
C ASN A 576 -3.43 17.24 -42.16
N LYS A 577 -4.45 17.27 -43.02
CA LYS A 577 -5.37 18.40 -43.19
C LYS A 577 -6.70 18.25 -42.44
N THR A 578 -6.91 17.13 -41.75
CA THR A 578 -8.14 16.85 -41.03
C THR A 578 -8.07 17.41 -39.60
N PRO A 579 -9.04 18.23 -39.17
CA PRO A 579 -9.09 18.81 -37.83
C PRO A 579 -9.57 17.84 -36.74
N GLY A 580 -9.88 16.59 -37.08
CA GLY A 580 -10.18 15.55 -36.10
C GLY A 580 -8.90 14.96 -35.54
N ASN A 581 -8.46 15.43 -34.37
CA ASN A 581 -7.35 14.81 -33.67
C ASN A 581 -7.83 13.48 -33.06
N PRO A 582 -7.23 12.32 -33.40
CA PRO A 582 -7.67 11.01 -32.89
C PRO A 582 -7.46 10.83 -31.37
N TYR A 583 -6.69 11.73 -30.76
CA TYR A 583 -6.47 11.83 -29.32
C TYR A 583 -7.37 12.87 -28.65
N VAL A 584 -8.06 13.71 -29.44
CA VAL A 584 -9.04 14.67 -28.96
C VAL A 584 -10.41 14.04 -29.12
N VAL A 585 -11.17 14.08 -28.03
CA VAL A 585 -12.52 13.55 -28.06
C VAL A 585 -13.41 14.60 -28.74
N ASP A 586 -13.61 14.44 -30.05
CA ASP A 586 -14.63 15.16 -30.83
C ASP A 586 -16.02 14.84 -30.24
N ALA A 587 -16.43 15.61 -29.23
CA ALA A 587 -17.86 15.85 -29.06
C ALA A 587 -18.28 16.70 -30.27
N GLY A 588 -19.35 16.34 -31.00
CA GLY A 588 -19.91 17.26 -31.99
C GLY A 588 -20.18 18.62 -31.32
N GLU A 589 -19.90 19.73 -32.02
CA GLU A 589 -19.92 21.07 -31.40
C GLU A 589 -19.14 21.10 -30.06
N GLY A 590 -17.96 20.48 -30.04
CA GLY A 590 -17.24 19.98 -28.86
C GLY A 590 -16.45 20.95 -27.99
N PRO A 591 -15.67 20.40 -27.04
CA PRO A 591 -15.33 21.00 -25.75
C PRO A 591 -14.45 22.26 -25.89
N LYS A 592 -14.87 23.37 -25.28
CA LYS A 592 -13.95 24.49 -25.02
C LYS A 592 -13.03 24.11 -23.87
N ASP A 593 -11.73 24.14 -24.11
CA ASP A 593 -10.67 23.69 -23.21
C ASP A 593 -10.77 24.29 -21.80
N PHE A 594 -11.00 23.44 -20.79
CA PHE A 594 -11.11 23.88 -19.40
C PHE A 594 -9.82 24.53 -18.89
N VAL A 595 -8.65 23.95 -19.21
CA VAL A 595 -7.36 24.53 -18.82
C VAL A 595 -7.13 25.89 -19.48
N SER A 596 -7.44 26.04 -20.77
CA SER A 596 -7.36 27.35 -21.42
C SER A 596 -8.31 28.34 -20.76
N SER A 597 -9.55 27.93 -20.48
CA SER A 597 -10.54 28.75 -19.78
C SER A 597 -10.09 29.16 -18.37
N LEU A 598 -9.35 28.29 -17.65
CA LEU A 598 -8.74 28.62 -16.37
C LEU A 598 -7.66 29.68 -16.50
N VAL A 599 -6.75 29.56 -17.49
CA VAL A 599 -5.66 30.50 -17.75
C VAL A 599 -6.20 31.89 -18.08
N TRP A 600 -7.31 31.97 -18.82
CA TRP A 600 -7.97 33.21 -19.21
C TRP A 600 -8.84 33.85 -18.13
N ASN A 601 -9.26 33.09 -17.13
CA ASN A 601 -10.12 33.61 -16.08
C ASN A 601 -9.32 34.57 -15.17
N PRO A 602 -9.91 35.66 -14.63
CA PRO A 602 -9.31 36.55 -13.61
C PRO A 602 -8.70 35.83 -12.40
N PHE A 603 -8.97 34.54 -12.22
CA PHE A 603 -8.30 33.68 -11.24
C PHE A 603 -6.80 33.48 -11.48
N LEU A 604 -6.39 33.36 -12.74
CA LEU A 604 -5.02 33.05 -13.16
C LEU A 604 -4.44 34.12 -14.10
N SER A 605 -5.28 34.90 -14.79
CA SER A 605 -4.82 36.00 -15.64
C SER A 605 -4.21 37.11 -14.81
N PHE A 606 -3.15 37.74 -15.31
CA PHE A 606 -2.52 38.94 -14.74
C PHE A 606 -3.28 40.23 -15.09
N GLN A 607 -4.54 40.12 -15.46
CA GLN A 607 -5.46 41.24 -15.64
C GLN A 607 -6.76 40.95 -14.93
N ASP A 608 -7.33 41.95 -14.27
CA ASP A 608 -8.67 41.85 -13.70
C ASP A 608 -9.77 42.09 -14.75
N ASN A 609 -11.03 41.90 -14.35
CA ASN A 609 -12.20 42.08 -15.23
C ASN A 609 -12.35 43.51 -15.80
N ALA A 610 -11.58 44.48 -15.29
CA ALA A 610 -11.54 45.85 -15.78
C ALA A 610 -10.29 46.13 -16.64
N GLY A 611 -9.53 45.09 -17.04
CA GLY A 611 -8.32 45.21 -17.84
C GLY A 611 -7.11 45.77 -17.07
N ARG A 612 -7.17 45.80 -15.73
CA ARG A 612 -6.08 46.33 -14.91
C ARG A 612 -5.01 45.27 -14.70
N GLN A 613 -3.74 45.66 -14.81
CA GLN A 613 -2.63 44.76 -14.52
C GLN A 613 -2.63 44.34 -13.04
N LEU A 614 -2.57 43.03 -12.82
CA LEU A 614 -2.36 42.42 -11.52
C LEU A 614 -0.86 42.31 -11.24
N LEU A 615 -0.48 42.49 -9.99
CA LEU A 615 0.89 42.30 -9.53
C LEU A 615 0.88 41.30 -8.38
N ALA A 616 1.73 40.29 -8.45
CA ALA A 616 1.85 39.29 -7.40
C ALA A 616 3.12 39.54 -6.58
N VAL A 617 2.96 39.66 -5.26
CA VAL A 617 4.06 39.87 -4.32
C VAL A 617 4.33 38.56 -3.58
N ALA A 618 5.55 38.03 -3.72
CA ALA A 618 6.06 36.92 -2.94
C ALA A 618 6.90 37.48 -1.78
N CYS A 619 6.28 37.55 -0.60
CA CYS A 619 6.95 37.94 0.63
C CYS A 619 6.28 37.32 1.86
N THR A 620 7.02 36.50 2.61
CA THR A 620 6.52 35.74 3.76
C THR A 620 6.42 36.56 5.05
N ASN A 621 7.19 37.63 5.19
CA ASN A 621 7.26 38.45 6.42
C ASN A 621 6.95 39.95 6.17
N CYS A 622 6.25 40.25 5.09
CA CYS A 622 5.74 41.59 4.80
C CYS A 622 4.45 41.81 5.60
N THR A 623 4.44 42.78 6.51
CA THR A 623 3.24 43.15 7.27
C THR A 623 2.53 44.30 6.57
N ARG A 624 1.38 44.04 5.94
CA ARG A 624 0.52 45.11 5.42
C ARG A 624 -0.29 45.75 6.54
N ASN A 625 -0.38 47.08 6.52
CA ASN A 625 -1.32 47.85 7.35
C ASN A 625 -2.72 47.96 6.71
N VAL A 626 -2.97 47.30 5.56
CA VAL A 626 -4.25 47.35 4.84
C VAL A 626 -4.81 45.94 4.65
N GLU A 627 -6.05 45.72 5.11
CA GLU A 627 -6.81 44.49 4.85
C GLU A 627 -7.41 44.53 3.42
N GLY A 628 -6.91 43.68 2.52
CA GLY A 628 -7.49 43.46 1.20
C GLY A 628 -6.63 43.96 0.01
N PRO A 629 -7.08 43.74 -1.23
CA PRO A 629 -6.37 44.16 -2.44
C PRO A 629 -6.38 45.68 -2.56
N VAL A 630 -5.21 46.30 -2.49
CA VAL A 630 -5.03 47.74 -2.68
C VAL A 630 -5.09 48.06 -4.18
N SER A 631 -5.89 49.06 -4.54
CA SER A 631 -5.94 49.61 -5.90
C SER A 631 -5.23 50.96 -5.90
N PHE A 632 -4.27 51.16 -6.79
CA PHE A 632 -3.56 52.43 -6.93
C PHE A 632 -4.29 53.41 -7.86
N SER A 633 -3.97 54.70 -7.78
CA SER A 633 -4.41 55.73 -8.75
C SER A 633 -3.99 55.42 -10.19
N THR A 634 -2.92 54.62 -10.37
CA THR A 634 -2.46 54.08 -11.66
C THR A 634 -3.34 52.97 -12.24
N GLY A 635 -4.36 52.52 -11.50
CA GLY A 635 -5.27 51.45 -11.91
C GLY A 635 -4.80 50.03 -11.57
N ASN A 636 -3.54 49.83 -11.16
CA ASN A 636 -2.98 48.51 -10.85
C ASN A 636 -3.52 47.92 -9.53
N ARG A 637 -3.59 46.58 -9.46
CA ARG A 637 -4.12 45.84 -8.28
C ARG A 637 -3.11 44.83 -7.74
N ILE A 638 -2.80 44.91 -6.45
CA ILE A 638 -1.80 44.04 -5.80
C ILE A 638 -2.47 42.80 -5.20
N LEU A 639 -1.88 41.64 -5.49
CA LEU A 639 -2.18 40.35 -4.89
C LEU A 639 -0.99 39.92 -4.02
N ASP A 640 -1.24 39.70 -2.74
CA ASP A 640 -0.28 38.98 -1.93
C ASP A 640 -0.40 37.50 -2.25
N MET A 641 0.73 36.88 -2.57
CA MET A 641 0.79 35.44 -2.62
C MET A 641 0.47 34.86 -1.25
N ASN A 642 -0.27 33.76 -1.24
CA ASN A 642 -0.43 32.99 -0.02
C ASN A 642 0.95 32.61 0.56
N ILE A 643 1.07 32.61 1.89
CA ILE A 643 2.33 32.33 2.59
C ILE A 643 3.02 31.04 2.11
N VAL A 644 2.27 29.98 1.79
CA VAL A 644 2.82 28.72 1.26
C VAL A 644 3.44 28.92 -0.12
N GLN A 645 2.74 29.64 -1.00
CA GLN A 645 3.19 29.90 -2.37
C GLN A 645 4.38 30.86 -2.39
N ALA A 646 4.34 31.91 -1.57
CA ALA A 646 5.45 32.83 -1.35
C ALA A 646 6.69 32.08 -0.83
N THR A 647 6.53 31.20 0.17
CA THR A 647 7.64 30.39 0.71
C THR A 647 8.24 29.48 -0.36
N LEU A 648 7.42 28.85 -1.20
CA LEU A 648 7.91 28.02 -2.31
C LEU A 648 8.74 28.84 -3.30
N PHE A 649 8.23 29.99 -3.71
CA PHE A 649 8.91 30.86 -4.67
C PHE A 649 10.23 31.42 -4.09
N GLU A 650 10.20 31.90 -2.84
CA GLU A 650 11.39 32.40 -2.12
C GLU A 650 12.46 31.32 -1.96
N ASN A 651 12.09 30.11 -1.52
CA ASN A 651 13.04 29.03 -1.29
C ASN A 651 13.70 28.60 -2.61
N ILE A 652 12.92 28.42 -3.69
CA ILE A 652 13.50 28.06 -5.00
C ILE A 652 14.49 29.13 -5.47
N LEU A 653 14.15 30.42 -5.37
CA LEU A 653 15.06 31.50 -5.77
C LEU A 653 16.30 31.59 -4.88
N THR A 654 16.16 31.31 -3.59
CA THR A 654 17.28 31.31 -2.64
C THR A 654 18.22 30.11 -2.90
N ASP A 655 17.66 28.95 -3.19
CA ASP A 655 18.39 27.69 -3.36
C ASP A 655 19.05 27.59 -4.75
N THR A 656 18.37 28.08 -5.80
CA THR A 656 18.80 27.92 -7.20
C THR A 656 19.32 29.20 -7.85
N GLY A 657 18.86 30.37 -7.39
CA GLY A 657 19.09 31.64 -8.06
C GLY A 657 18.36 31.80 -9.41
N ASP A 658 17.48 30.87 -9.79
CA ASP A 658 16.87 30.79 -11.11
C ASP A 658 15.38 31.20 -11.12
N PRO A 659 15.02 32.34 -11.75
CA PRO A 659 13.65 32.80 -11.84
C PRO A 659 12.75 31.92 -12.72
N SER A 660 13.33 31.18 -13.67
CA SER A 660 12.56 30.32 -14.57
C SER A 660 11.99 29.10 -13.83
N LEU A 661 12.78 28.47 -12.97
CA LEU A 661 12.35 27.37 -12.10
C LEU A 661 11.30 27.82 -11.08
N ALA A 662 11.52 28.98 -10.45
CA ALA A 662 10.60 29.52 -9.46
C ALA A 662 9.23 29.83 -10.08
N LEU A 663 9.22 30.47 -11.26
CA LEU A 663 7.99 30.79 -11.98
C LEU A 663 7.28 29.54 -12.51
N GLN A 664 8.01 28.57 -13.09
CA GLN A 664 7.45 27.28 -13.52
C GLN A 664 6.75 26.54 -12.37
N ALA A 665 7.41 26.45 -11.21
CA ALA A 665 6.85 25.79 -10.01
C ALA A 665 5.57 26.49 -9.53
N HIS A 666 5.58 27.82 -9.52
CA HIS A 666 4.45 28.62 -9.08
C HIS A 666 3.25 28.47 -10.03
N LEU A 667 3.43 28.69 -11.33
CA LEU A 667 2.38 28.55 -12.34
C LEU A 667 1.78 27.14 -12.35
N THR A 668 2.61 26.10 -12.21
CA THR A 668 2.11 24.72 -12.10
C THR A 668 1.28 24.52 -10.83
N SER A 669 1.70 25.10 -9.71
CA SER A 669 0.96 24.99 -8.45
C SER A 669 -0.40 25.66 -8.53
N LEU A 670 -0.49 26.83 -9.18
CA LEU A 670 -1.76 27.53 -9.43
C LEU A 670 -2.69 26.71 -10.32
N LEU A 671 -2.19 26.20 -11.45
CA LEU A 671 -2.97 25.35 -12.36
C LEU A 671 -3.47 24.09 -11.65
N ARG A 672 -2.62 23.49 -10.81
CA ARG A 672 -2.99 22.29 -10.04
C ARG A 672 -4.12 22.57 -9.05
N MET A 673 -4.02 23.67 -8.29
CA MET A 673 -5.08 24.07 -7.36
C MET A 673 -6.41 24.27 -8.11
N ALA A 674 -6.37 25.07 -9.18
CA ALA A 674 -7.54 25.35 -9.99
C ALA A 674 -8.13 24.08 -10.62
N TYR A 675 -7.29 23.17 -11.13
CA TYR A 675 -7.80 21.94 -11.74
C TYR A 675 -8.51 21.05 -10.72
N TYR A 676 -7.85 20.70 -9.61
CA TYR A 676 -8.38 19.72 -8.67
C TYR A 676 -9.52 20.23 -7.78
N ASP A 677 -9.65 21.53 -7.57
CA ASP A 677 -10.84 22.13 -6.94
C ASP A 677 -12.09 21.94 -7.80
N TRP A 678 -11.92 21.87 -9.12
CA TRP A 678 -13.00 21.77 -10.10
C TRP A 678 -13.29 20.34 -10.56
N VAL A 679 -12.35 19.41 -10.41
CA VAL A 679 -12.57 17.97 -10.72
C VAL A 679 -13.89 17.41 -10.15
N PRO A 680 -14.31 17.72 -8.91
CA PRO A 680 -15.60 17.26 -8.38
C PRO A 680 -16.84 17.78 -9.12
N LEU A 681 -16.70 18.88 -9.88
CA LEU A 681 -17.78 19.54 -10.64
C LEU A 681 -17.81 19.11 -12.11
N PHE A 682 -16.82 18.36 -12.57
CA PHE A 682 -16.77 17.81 -13.92
C PHE A 682 -17.95 16.86 -14.16
N ASP A 683 -18.60 17.02 -15.31
CA ASP A 683 -19.89 16.39 -15.64
C ASP A 683 -19.90 15.68 -17.00
N TRP A 684 -18.78 15.66 -17.72
CA TRP A 684 -18.64 14.93 -18.97
C TRP A 684 -17.94 13.58 -18.78
N ASN A 685 -18.54 12.50 -19.25
CA ASN A 685 -17.99 11.14 -19.08
C ASN A 685 -17.06 10.77 -20.23
N SER A 686 -15.80 10.47 -19.92
CA SER A 686 -14.84 9.87 -20.84
C SER A 686 -14.43 8.48 -20.37
N THR A 687 -14.17 7.55 -21.29
CA THR A 687 -13.75 6.19 -20.91
C THR A 687 -12.27 6.19 -20.54
N GLN A 688 -11.95 5.64 -19.37
CA GLN A 688 -10.57 5.46 -18.90
C GLN A 688 -10.33 4.01 -18.49
N THR A 689 -9.09 3.57 -18.63
CA THR A 689 -8.61 2.28 -18.17
C THR A 689 -7.48 2.51 -17.17
N THR A 690 -7.65 2.02 -15.95
CA THR A 690 -6.68 2.19 -14.87
C THR A 690 -6.25 0.85 -14.30
N THR A 691 -4.97 0.76 -13.96
CA THR A 691 -4.42 -0.35 -13.17
C THR A 691 -3.84 0.26 -11.91
N SER A 692 -4.27 -0.22 -10.73
CA SER A 692 -3.78 0.29 -9.44
C SER A 692 -3.13 -0.82 -8.63
N PHE A 693 -2.18 -0.44 -7.78
CA PHE A 693 -1.67 -1.29 -6.72
C PHE A 693 -2.77 -1.53 -5.68
N VAL A 694 -2.93 -2.78 -5.27
CA VAL A 694 -3.92 -3.19 -4.27
C VAL A 694 -3.20 -3.98 -3.19
N ASP A 695 -3.41 -3.59 -1.94
CA ASP A 695 -2.86 -4.31 -0.80
C ASP A 695 -3.56 -5.66 -0.61
N ARG A 696 -2.76 -6.72 -0.59
CA ARG A 696 -3.19 -8.10 -0.34
C ARG A 696 -2.20 -8.81 0.57
N GLN A 697 -2.67 -9.84 1.25
CA GLN A 697 -1.82 -10.71 2.05
C GLN A 697 -0.99 -11.60 1.12
N LEU A 698 0.32 -11.51 1.25
CA LEU A 698 1.31 -12.16 0.41
C LEU A 698 2.36 -12.88 1.28
N PRO A 699 2.98 -13.95 0.78
CA PRO A 699 4.15 -14.54 1.43
C PRO A 699 5.35 -13.58 1.27
N ALA A 700 5.72 -12.88 2.33
CA ALA A 700 6.85 -11.95 2.35
C ALA A 700 8.15 -12.60 2.82
N SER A 701 8.05 -13.57 3.72
CA SER A 701 9.17 -14.41 4.19
C SER A 701 9.01 -15.84 3.67
N GLN A 702 10.14 -16.54 3.53
CA GLN A 702 10.18 -17.97 3.20
C GLN A 702 10.63 -18.83 4.38
N THR A 703 10.85 -18.22 5.54
CA THR A 703 11.43 -18.89 6.71
C THR A 703 10.50 -19.99 7.23
N GLY A 704 9.22 -19.65 7.43
CA GLY A 704 8.21 -20.61 7.84
C GLY A 704 8.03 -21.73 6.82
N LEU A 705 8.03 -21.41 5.52
CA LEU A 705 7.98 -22.41 4.44
C LEU A 705 9.11 -23.45 4.57
N TRP A 706 10.36 -23.02 4.66
CA TRP A 706 11.50 -23.94 4.72
C TRP A 706 11.54 -24.76 6.02
N ILE A 707 11.09 -24.20 7.13
CA ILE A 707 10.89 -24.95 8.39
C ILE A 707 9.90 -26.10 8.15
N ILE A 708 8.74 -25.82 7.56
CA ILE A 708 7.72 -26.85 7.31
C ILE A 708 8.21 -27.90 6.30
N VAL A 709 8.87 -27.48 5.21
CA VAL A 709 9.48 -28.39 4.23
C VAL A 709 10.46 -29.34 4.93
N GLY A 710 11.34 -28.81 5.80
CA GLY A 710 12.32 -29.60 6.55
C GLY A 710 11.67 -30.61 7.48
N PHE A 711 10.73 -30.18 8.33
CA PHE A 711 10.03 -31.06 9.27
C PHE A 711 9.18 -32.12 8.57
N MET A 712 8.53 -31.78 7.46
CA MET A 712 7.70 -32.72 6.71
C MET A 712 8.54 -33.76 5.96
N THR A 713 9.71 -33.35 5.45
CA THR A 713 10.69 -34.27 4.85
C THR A 713 11.24 -35.21 5.91
N ALA A 714 11.65 -34.68 7.08
CA ALA A 714 12.12 -35.49 8.20
C ALA A 714 11.04 -36.47 8.68
N HIS A 715 9.79 -36.03 8.81
CA HIS A 715 8.66 -36.88 9.17
C HIS A 715 8.46 -38.03 8.18
N SER A 716 8.48 -37.74 6.88
CA SER A 716 8.32 -38.74 5.81
C SER A 716 9.45 -39.76 5.82
N ILE A 717 10.70 -39.32 6.05
CA ILE A 717 11.87 -40.20 6.20
C ILE A 717 11.70 -41.10 7.43
N LEU A 718 11.25 -40.56 8.57
CA LEU A 718 11.03 -41.34 9.80
C LEU A 718 9.97 -42.42 9.60
N VAL A 719 8.80 -42.06 9.05
CA VAL A 719 7.70 -43.01 8.79
C VAL A 719 8.16 -44.11 7.82
N THR A 720 8.86 -43.74 6.75
CA THR A 720 9.41 -44.70 5.78
C THR A 720 10.44 -45.62 6.42
N SER A 721 11.33 -45.09 7.27
CA SER A 721 12.35 -45.86 7.98
C SER A 721 11.72 -46.87 8.94
N VAL A 722 10.69 -46.45 9.68
CA VAL A 722 9.92 -47.34 10.57
C VAL A 722 9.21 -48.44 9.78
N LEU A 723 8.59 -48.10 8.65
CA LEU A 723 7.93 -49.06 7.78
C LEU A 723 8.89 -50.11 7.24
N VAL A 724 10.03 -49.69 6.70
CA VAL A 724 11.08 -50.60 6.20
C VAL A 724 11.60 -51.48 7.33
N TRP A 725 11.84 -50.89 8.51
CA TRP A 725 12.34 -51.63 9.66
C TRP A 725 11.33 -52.68 10.16
N PHE A 726 10.04 -52.33 10.19
CA PHE A 726 8.96 -53.25 10.52
C PHE A 726 8.93 -54.42 9.54
N CYS A 727 8.90 -54.16 8.23
CA CYS A 727 8.88 -55.19 7.19
C CYS A 727 10.04 -56.19 7.31
N TRP A 728 11.23 -55.72 7.68
CA TRP A 728 12.41 -56.57 7.86
C TRP A 728 12.50 -57.25 9.22
N SER A 729 11.88 -56.70 10.26
CA SER A 729 12.07 -57.16 11.63
C SER A 729 10.95 -58.03 12.17
N THR A 730 9.72 -57.84 11.73
CA THR A 730 8.58 -58.60 12.25
C THR A 730 8.29 -59.81 11.38
N LYS A 731 7.84 -60.90 12.01
CA LYS A 731 7.44 -62.15 11.35
C LYS A 731 6.03 -62.58 11.74
N PHE A 732 5.61 -62.26 12.96
CA PHE A 732 4.41 -62.84 13.57
C PHE A 732 3.29 -61.82 13.84
N THR A 733 3.57 -60.52 13.79
CA THR A 733 2.58 -59.47 13.97
C THR A 733 1.85 -59.17 12.66
N LEU A 734 0.52 -59.18 12.72
CA LEU A 734 -0.35 -58.49 11.77
C LEU A 734 -0.84 -57.20 12.41
N LEU A 735 -0.62 -56.08 11.71
CA LEU A 735 -1.20 -54.80 12.11
C LEU A 735 -2.70 -54.80 11.82
N ASP A 736 -3.48 -54.04 12.60
CA ASP A 736 -4.93 -53.88 12.42
C ASP A 736 -5.76 -55.18 12.69
N ASN A 737 -5.25 -56.08 13.54
CA ASN A 737 -5.92 -57.35 13.87
C ASN A 737 -6.19 -57.48 15.39
N ALA A 738 -7.39 -57.09 15.82
CA ALA A 738 -7.77 -57.08 17.24
C ALA A 738 -7.69 -58.46 17.91
N TRP A 739 -8.20 -59.51 17.26
CA TRP A 739 -8.17 -60.87 17.80
C TRP A 739 -6.75 -61.42 17.96
N GLN A 740 -5.84 -61.04 17.07
CA GLN A 740 -4.45 -61.45 17.19
C GLN A 740 -3.78 -60.81 18.42
N VAL A 741 -4.04 -59.52 18.66
CA VAL A 741 -3.55 -58.82 19.85
C VAL A 741 -4.04 -59.48 21.13
N VAL A 742 -5.32 -59.85 21.21
CA VAL A 742 -5.90 -60.52 22.38
C VAL A 742 -5.32 -61.93 22.56
N ALA A 743 -5.27 -62.72 21.49
CA ALA A 743 -4.76 -64.10 21.55
C ALA A 743 -3.29 -64.16 21.97
N GLN A 744 -2.46 -63.20 21.54
CA GLN A 744 -1.05 -63.15 21.90
C GLN A 744 -0.79 -62.64 23.32
N ILE A 745 -1.74 -61.92 23.93
CA ILE A 745 -1.68 -61.50 25.33
C ILE A 745 -1.97 -62.67 26.26
N HIS A 746 -2.75 -63.65 25.85
CA HIS A 746 -3.11 -64.81 26.66
C HIS A 746 -2.00 -65.89 26.63
N SER A 747 -1.05 -65.80 27.56
CA SER A 747 0.07 -66.72 27.75
C SER A 747 0.10 -67.28 29.17
N SER A 748 0.90 -68.32 29.43
CA SER A 748 0.98 -68.94 30.76
C SER A 748 1.42 -67.96 31.88
N GLU A 749 2.20 -66.95 31.51
CA GLU A 749 2.75 -65.92 32.39
C GLU A 749 1.73 -64.81 32.67
N THR A 750 0.91 -64.44 31.68
CA THR A 750 -0.15 -63.43 31.87
C THR A 750 -1.43 -64.04 32.43
N GLU A 751 -1.68 -65.34 32.22
CA GLU A 751 -2.89 -66.05 32.66
C GLU A 751 -3.07 -65.98 34.18
N GLN A 752 -1.98 -66.09 34.95
CA GLN A 752 -2.02 -65.95 36.42
C GLN A 752 -2.49 -64.56 36.86
N LEU A 753 -2.15 -63.52 36.08
CA LEU A 753 -2.57 -62.15 36.33
C LEU A 753 -4.01 -61.93 35.85
N LEU A 754 -4.37 -62.45 34.67
CA LEU A 754 -5.67 -62.26 34.02
C LEU A 754 -6.80 -63.03 34.70
N THR A 755 -6.51 -64.19 35.29
CA THR A 755 -7.50 -65.03 35.99
C THR A 755 -7.73 -64.59 37.44
N HIS A 756 -6.91 -63.68 37.97
CA HIS A 756 -7.11 -63.15 39.32
C HIS A 756 -8.38 -62.27 39.36
N PRO A 757 -9.32 -62.49 40.31
CA PRO A 757 -10.58 -61.74 40.40
C PRO A 757 -10.43 -60.21 40.51
N SER A 758 -9.27 -59.73 40.92
CA SER A 758 -8.98 -58.32 41.12
C SER A 758 -8.39 -57.64 39.88
N ALA A 759 -8.04 -58.40 38.83
CA ALA A 759 -7.41 -57.85 37.63
C ALA A 759 -8.41 -57.13 36.72
N SER A 760 -9.69 -57.51 36.73
CA SER A 760 -10.76 -56.85 35.97
C SER A 760 -11.12 -55.44 36.47
N ILE A 761 -10.70 -55.09 37.70
CA ILE A 761 -11.02 -53.82 38.36
C ILE A 761 -9.78 -53.04 38.83
N ALA A 762 -8.58 -53.61 38.70
CA ALA A 762 -7.34 -52.97 39.12
C ALA A 762 -6.86 -51.94 38.09
N THR A 763 -6.25 -50.85 38.56
CA THR A 763 -5.57 -49.88 37.69
C THR A 763 -4.20 -50.40 37.26
N ASP A 764 -3.66 -49.87 36.14
CA ASP A 764 -2.31 -50.24 35.66
C ASP A 764 -1.23 -50.02 36.72
N ALA A 765 -1.38 -48.99 37.57
CA ALA A 765 -0.47 -48.73 38.69
C ALA A 765 -0.56 -49.83 39.78
N GLN A 766 -1.77 -50.29 40.10
CA GLN A 766 -1.96 -51.39 41.05
C GLN A 766 -1.47 -52.73 40.50
N ILE A 767 -1.64 -52.95 39.19
CA ILE A 767 -1.08 -54.13 38.50
C ILE A 767 0.46 -54.08 38.52
N GLN A 768 1.05 -52.91 38.25
CA GLN A 768 2.50 -52.72 38.33
C GLN A 768 3.04 -52.99 39.74
N GLU A 769 2.34 -52.54 40.78
CA GLU A 769 2.70 -52.82 42.18
C GLU A 769 2.62 -54.31 42.49
N LYS A 770 1.55 -55.01 42.05
CA LYS A 770 1.41 -56.47 42.23
C LYS A 770 2.53 -57.24 41.53
N ILE A 771 2.93 -56.83 40.33
CA ILE A 771 4.05 -57.43 39.60
C ILE A 771 5.37 -57.22 40.35
N GLN A 772 5.56 -56.06 41.00
CA GLN A 772 6.72 -55.79 41.85
C GLN A 772 6.71 -56.64 43.12
N GLN A 773 5.57 -56.75 43.80
CA GLN A 773 5.38 -57.56 45.00
C GLN A 773 5.59 -59.06 44.72
N ALA A 774 5.19 -59.54 43.54
CA ALA A 774 5.43 -60.91 43.07
C ALA A 774 6.90 -61.20 42.67
N GLY A 775 7.80 -60.21 42.77
CA GLY A 775 9.20 -60.33 42.37
C GLY A 775 9.42 -60.43 40.86
N GLN A 776 8.36 -60.29 40.05
CA GLN A 776 8.38 -60.44 38.59
C GLN A 776 8.71 -59.14 37.84
N SER A 777 9.13 -58.08 38.55
CA SER A 777 9.51 -56.79 37.94
C SER A 777 10.69 -56.87 36.97
N HIS A 778 11.52 -57.91 37.09
CA HIS A 778 12.63 -58.20 36.19
C HIS A 778 12.21 -59.00 34.95
N LEU A 779 11.00 -59.58 34.93
CA LEU A 779 10.49 -60.39 33.84
C LEU A 779 10.26 -59.53 32.60
N ARG A 780 10.84 -59.96 31.49
CA ARG A 780 10.73 -59.32 30.18
C ARG A 780 9.93 -60.23 29.27
N LEU A 781 8.89 -59.72 28.64
CA LEU A 781 8.06 -60.49 27.71
C LEU A 781 8.32 -60.05 26.26
N ARG A 782 8.38 -61.03 25.37
CA ARG A 782 8.44 -60.85 23.91
C ARG A 782 7.56 -61.87 23.21
N LEU A 783 7.21 -61.60 21.95
CA LEU A 783 6.45 -62.55 21.13
C LEU A 783 7.36 -63.71 20.71
N ARG A 784 6.98 -64.94 21.04
CA ARG A 784 7.69 -66.17 20.67
C ARG A 784 6.71 -67.21 20.13
N LYS A 785 7.19 -68.04 19.20
CA LYS A 785 6.48 -69.26 18.78
C LYS A 785 6.63 -70.33 19.87
N VAL A 786 5.52 -70.95 20.26
CA VAL A 786 5.40 -71.84 21.44
C VAL A 786 5.42 -73.31 21.05
N ASP A 787 4.69 -73.67 19.99
CA ASP A 787 4.48 -75.04 19.53
C ASP A 787 4.72 -75.19 18.02
N ASP A 788 4.85 -76.44 17.56
CA ASP A 788 5.02 -76.75 16.14
C ASP A 788 3.80 -76.33 15.31
N PHE A 789 2.62 -76.26 15.94
CA PHE A 789 1.35 -75.82 15.35
C PHE A 789 1.26 -74.32 15.04
N GLY A 790 2.27 -73.51 15.42
CA GLY A 790 2.33 -72.10 15.01
C GLY A 790 1.73 -71.10 15.99
N ARG A 791 1.40 -71.50 17.22
CA ARG A 791 0.92 -70.60 18.26
C ARG A 791 2.02 -69.62 18.67
N VAL A 792 1.68 -68.33 18.72
CA VAL A 792 2.57 -67.25 19.14
C VAL A 792 1.97 -66.58 20.37
N GLU A 793 2.76 -66.41 21.43
CA GLU A 793 2.33 -65.78 22.67
C GLU A 793 3.43 -64.91 23.30
N LEU A 794 3.07 -64.13 24.32
CA LEU A 794 4.01 -63.35 25.12
C LEU A 794 4.71 -64.22 26.17
N GLY A 795 6.01 -64.43 26.02
CA GLY A 795 6.83 -65.20 26.96
C GLY A 795 8.23 -64.60 27.17
N PRO A 796 9.03 -65.16 28.10
CA PRO A 796 10.35 -64.65 28.45
C PRO A 796 11.43 -64.69 27.35
#